data_AF-A0A9X7YQN6-F1
#
_entry.id   AF-A0A9X7YQN6-F1
#
_cell.length_a   1.000
_cell.length_b   1.000
_cell.length_c   1.000
_cell.angle_alpha   90.00
_cell.angle_beta   90.00
_cell.angle_gamma   90.00
#
_symmetry.space_group_name_H-M   'P 1'
#
loop_
_entity.id
_entity.type
_entity.pdbx_description
1 polymer ?
#
loop_
_entity_poly.entity_id
_entity_poly.type
_entity_poly.pdbx_seq_one_letter_code
_entity_poly.pdbx_strand_id
1 'polypeptide(L)'
;MSGKPAARLGDPTACPVPGHGNNPIEAGSPDVLFDGLPAARMGDASACGGAMASAVIPTVLINGKPAAVVGSVGNHGNVVTAGSGTVVIGSSHNAAPFLAPAALGIAKAVTAAAAVAEAFRSSEPIARTWQEEPGDLAPLGVEEEDEEEELAEQPQQQARQAITLRIGVFFDGTGNNLANAAVTEQCRDDDLQQLGERTLQEVIDYCQRHGFSDSNDDGYFTEAPDGSYGNAPSNVARLYGLYRDDSFQTLDANVREGFLKVYLDGIGTSSGEADSLYGQITGRGDTGILARVKQSPETVKEQLSLFQGSNPDLQIDTLEFDIFGFSRGAAAARHFANELLKPGGGVLAGTLRPGQYGLVDNFDWAAHARINFIGLFDTVAAVIDPLKGDYDPANHLNPGINLYLPPGCARKVLQLTARDEKRWNFALNRVAPDHQEICLPGAHSDIGGGYRPLMLEQLLLSRPLSSTVPANTPPEQTHASRETWRQYHQWKALGLPDEALKEPKVWPSRKPVFYERGFKRPPEDVVYGLLPIKRQVRGELSLVYLRVMRELAAQNNVPLRPIQDRDPALALPTELQNIADKLMAYAQGGRYGLEEEDERLLWSRYIHLSAHWTPSSGLLISKPAPNVRLTYNNKPQQGYPE
;
A
#
# COMPACT_ATOMS: atom_id res chain seq x y z
N MET A 1 16.38 -24.70 12.91
CA MET A 1 14.96 -25.02 13.12
C MET A 1 14.60 -26.21 12.25
N SER A 2 14.00 -27.27 12.80
CA SER A 2 13.69 -28.53 12.09
C SER A 2 12.29 -28.49 11.46
N GLY A 3 12.02 -27.48 10.64
CA GLY A 3 10.78 -27.38 9.88
C GLY A 3 10.93 -28.02 8.51
N LYS A 4 9.90 -28.74 8.03
CA LYS A 4 9.86 -29.29 6.67
C LYS A 4 8.68 -28.70 5.89
N PRO A 5 8.81 -28.48 4.58
CA PRO A 5 7.71 -28.02 3.74
C PRO A 5 6.46 -28.90 3.87
N ALA A 6 5.27 -28.29 4.00
CA ALA A 6 4.00 -29.00 4.10
C ALA A 6 3.60 -29.62 2.75
N ALA A 7 3.11 -30.85 2.74
CA ALA A 7 2.67 -31.53 1.52
C ALA A 7 1.21 -31.19 1.18
N ARG A 8 0.88 -31.18 -0.12
CA ARG A 8 -0.44 -30.80 -0.67
C ARG A 8 -0.88 -31.79 -1.74
N LEU A 9 -2.16 -31.78 -2.07
CA LEU A 9 -2.69 -32.44 -3.25
C LEU A 9 -1.96 -31.92 -4.50
N GLY A 10 -1.49 -32.85 -5.33
CA GLY A 10 -0.70 -32.58 -6.52
C GLY A 10 0.81 -32.66 -6.31
N ASP A 11 1.32 -32.60 -5.07
CA ASP A 11 2.76 -32.66 -4.83
C ASP A 11 3.32 -34.06 -5.17
N PRO A 12 4.53 -34.15 -5.75
CA PRO A 12 5.11 -35.40 -6.24
C PRO A 12 5.56 -36.33 -5.11
N THR A 13 5.33 -37.63 -5.32
CA THR A 13 5.92 -38.70 -4.53
C THR A 13 6.78 -39.62 -5.40
N ALA A 14 7.89 -40.10 -4.87
CA ALA A 14 8.77 -41.05 -5.54
C ALA A 14 8.52 -42.46 -5.01
N CYS A 15 7.88 -43.31 -5.81
CA CYS A 15 7.48 -44.67 -5.40
C CYS A 15 8.50 -45.72 -5.87
N PRO A 16 9.07 -46.54 -4.96
CA PRO A 16 10.07 -47.55 -5.32
C PRO A 16 9.48 -48.82 -5.97
N VAL A 17 8.15 -48.99 -5.96
CA VAL A 17 7.47 -50.13 -6.59
C VAL A 17 7.66 -50.07 -8.12
N PRO A 18 8.16 -51.14 -8.76
CA PRO A 18 8.39 -51.16 -10.21
C PRO A 18 7.12 -50.80 -10.99
N GLY A 19 7.24 -49.82 -11.90
CA GLY A 19 6.13 -49.33 -12.72
C GLY A 19 5.31 -48.18 -12.12
N HIS A 20 5.51 -47.83 -10.83
CA HIS A 20 4.77 -46.71 -10.21
C HIS A 20 5.47 -45.35 -10.40
N GLY A 21 6.80 -45.31 -10.38
CA GLY A 21 7.58 -44.11 -10.65
C GLY A 21 7.23 -42.89 -9.77
N ASN A 22 7.48 -41.69 -10.31
CA ASN A 22 7.06 -40.44 -9.68
C ASN A 22 5.60 -40.16 -9.99
N ASN A 23 4.80 -39.96 -8.94
CA ASN A 23 3.35 -39.81 -9.07
C ASN A 23 2.80 -38.89 -7.95
N PRO A 24 1.78 -38.07 -8.25
CA PRO A 24 1.32 -37.03 -7.33
C PRO A 24 0.47 -37.57 -6.17
N ILE A 25 0.34 -36.78 -5.11
CA ILE A 25 -0.70 -36.96 -4.09
C ILE A 25 -2.06 -36.61 -4.69
N GLU A 26 -3.07 -37.48 -4.57
CA GLU A 26 -4.40 -37.30 -5.20
C GLU A 26 -5.52 -36.95 -4.21
N ALA A 27 -5.25 -37.05 -2.90
CA ALA A 27 -6.21 -36.69 -1.86
C ALA A 27 -5.61 -35.68 -0.88
N GLY A 28 -6.48 -34.88 -0.27
CA GLY A 28 -6.09 -33.87 0.71
C GLY A 28 -7.26 -33.46 1.58
N SER A 29 -7.06 -32.42 2.40
CA SER A 29 -8.10 -31.82 3.22
C SER A 29 -9.22 -31.18 2.37
N PRO A 30 -10.49 -31.33 2.76
CA PRO A 30 -11.61 -30.71 2.04
C PRO A 30 -11.70 -29.18 2.23
N ASP A 31 -11.07 -28.62 3.25
CA ASP A 31 -11.28 -27.25 3.72
C ASP A 31 -10.01 -26.52 4.20
N VAL A 32 -8.91 -27.24 4.45
CA VAL A 32 -7.62 -26.65 4.80
C VAL A 32 -6.71 -26.65 3.57
N LEU A 33 -6.35 -25.45 3.14
CA LEU A 33 -5.52 -25.23 1.96
C LEU A 33 -4.14 -24.71 2.36
N PHE A 34 -3.08 -25.24 1.74
CA PHE A 34 -1.75 -24.63 1.75
C PHE A 34 -1.45 -24.15 0.33
N ASP A 35 -1.12 -22.87 0.17
CA ASP A 35 -0.95 -22.20 -1.13
C ASP A 35 -2.12 -22.47 -2.11
N GLY A 36 -3.35 -22.46 -1.61
CA GLY A 36 -4.55 -22.69 -2.44
C GLY A 36 -4.83 -24.15 -2.83
N LEU A 37 -4.00 -25.11 -2.42
CA LEU A 37 -4.21 -26.55 -2.67
C LEU A 37 -4.56 -27.30 -1.38
N PRO A 38 -5.44 -28.33 -1.44
CA PRO A 38 -5.76 -29.18 -0.30
C PRO A 38 -4.53 -29.70 0.45
N ALA A 39 -4.45 -29.44 1.75
CA ALA A 39 -3.34 -29.91 2.59
C ALA A 39 -3.34 -31.44 2.69
N ALA A 40 -2.20 -32.08 2.42
CA ALA A 40 -2.06 -33.53 2.52
C ALA A 40 -1.82 -33.96 3.97
N ARG A 41 -2.44 -35.08 4.34
CA ARG A 41 -2.46 -35.59 5.72
C ARG A 41 -2.18 -37.09 5.72
N MET A 42 -1.93 -37.63 6.91
CA MET A 42 -1.86 -39.06 7.10
C MET A 42 -3.13 -39.75 6.57
N GLY A 43 -2.95 -40.78 5.75
CA GLY A 43 -4.01 -41.54 5.10
C GLY A 43 -4.47 -41.01 3.74
N ASP A 44 -4.02 -39.83 3.31
CA ASP A 44 -4.33 -39.34 1.97
C ASP A 44 -3.50 -40.11 0.91
N ALA A 45 -4.15 -40.52 -0.18
CA ALA A 45 -3.59 -41.40 -1.20
C ALA A 45 -2.77 -40.65 -2.25
N SER A 46 -1.72 -41.29 -2.75
CA SER A 46 -1.01 -40.91 -3.99
C SER A 46 -1.54 -41.70 -5.19
N ALA A 47 -1.29 -41.21 -6.41
CA ALA A 47 -1.79 -41.82 -7.64
C ALA A 47 -1.34 -43.27 -7.86
N CYS A 48 -0.25 -43.70 -7.21
CA CYS A 48 0.16 -45.11 -7.18
C CYS A 48 -0.66 -45.99 -6.21
N GLY A 49 -1.72 -45.46 -5.60
CA GLY A 49 -2.54 -46.12 -4.58
C GLY A 49 -1.94 -46.14 -3.17
N GLY A 50 -0.73 -45.61 -3.00
CA GLY A 50 -0.04 -45.60 -1.70
C GLY A 50 -0.55 -44.48 -0.79
N ALA A 51 -1.07 -44.81 0.40
CA ALA A 51 -1.57 -43.82 1.37
C ALA A 51 -0.46 -43.36 2.32
N MET A 52 -0.41 -42.06 2.61
CA MET A 52 0.56 -41.47 3.54
C MET A 52 0.49 -42.14 4.92
N ALA A 53 1.57 -42.79 5.35
CA ALA A 53 1.54 -43.70 6.50
C ALA A 53 2.52 -43.33 7.61
N SER A 54 3.67 -42.74 7.27
CA SER A 54 4.76 -42.49 8.22
C SER A 54 5.54 -41.23 7.90
N ALA A 55 6.42 -40.81 8.81
CA ALA A 55 7.18 -39.55 8.72
C ALA A 55 6.31 -38.30 8.49
N VAL A 56 5.07 -38.36 8.97
CA VAL A 56 4.13 -37.23 9.11
C VAL A 56 4.38 -36.48 10.43
N ILE A 57 3.86 -35.27 10.60
CA ILE A 57 4.02 -34.48 11.83
C ILE A 57 2.80 -34.65 12.74
N PRO A 58 2.91 -35.38 13.86
CA PRO A 58 1.77 -35.72 14.72
C PRO A 58 1.29 -34.56 15.60
N THR A 59 2.13 -33.54 15.80
CA THR A 59 1.80 -32.36 16.64
C THR A 59 0.98 -31.31 15.89
N VAL A 60 0.90 -31.40 14.57
CA VAL A 60 0.10 -30.50 13.74
C VAL A 60 -0.99 -31.32 13.07
N LEU A 61 -2.23 -31.08 13.51
CA LEU A 61 -3.39 -31.85 13.08
C LEU A 61 -4.24 -31.02 12.12
N ILE A 62 -4.55 -31.60 10.96
CA ILE A 62 -5.42 -31.02 9.94
C ILE A 62 -6.63 -31.94 9.82
N ASN A 63 -7.82 -31.43 10.13
CA ASN A 63 -9.04 -32.22 10.30
C ASN A 63 -8.84 -33.47 11.20
N GLY A 64 -8.10 -33.31 12.29
CA GLY A 64 -7.81 -34.38 13.24
C GLY A 64 -6.79 -35.42 12.79
N LYS A 65 -6.15 -35.24 11.61
CA LYS A 65 -5.11 -36.14 11.09
C LYS A 65 -3.74 -35.46 11.07
N PRO A 66 -2.64 -36.17 11.36
CA PRO A 66 -1.28 -35.62 11.25
C PRO A 66 -0.98 -35.03 9.87
N ALA A 67 -0.35 -33.86 9.82
CA ALA A 67 0.05 -33.21 8.58
C ALA A 67 1.17 -33.97 7.86
N ALA A 68 1.04 -34.16 6.55
CA ALA A 68 2.14 -34.66 5.73
C ALA A 68 3.09 -33.52 5.33
N VAL A 69 4.37 -33.84 5.22
CA VAL A 69 5.45 -32.90 4.88
C VAL A 69 6.39 -33.55 3.86
N VAL A 70 7.31 -32.78 3.29
CA VAL A 70 8.39 -33.34 2.47
C VAL A 70 9.19 -34.36 3.28
N GLY A 71 9.38 -35.55 2.70
CA GLY A 71 9.95 -36.71 3.37
C GLY A 71 8.95 -37.58 4.15
N SER A 72 7.65 -37.23 4.19
CA SER A 72 6.61 -38.18 4.59
C SER A 72 6.57 -39.35 3.61
N VAL A 73 6.19 -40.54 4.10
CA VAL A 73 6.30 -41.79 3.33
C VAL A 73 4.96 -42.52 3.35
N GLY A 74 4.45 -42.84 2.16
CA GLY A 74 3.28 -43.69 2.01
C GLY A 74 3.56 -45.18 2.19
N ASN A 75 2.52 -45.99 2.34
CA ASN A 75 2.63 -47.43 2.60
C ASN A 75 3.25 -48.25 1.45
N HIS A 76 3.36 -47.67 0.23
CA HIS A 76 4.15 -48.23 -0.87
C HIS A 76 5.64 -47.85 -0.81
N GLY A 77 6.07 -47.16 0.26
CA GLY A 77 7.41 -46.57 0.38
C GLY A 77 7.56 -45.29 -0.44
N ASN A 78 6.47 -44.72 -0.95
CA ASN A 78 6.51 -43.53 -1.79
C ASN A 78 6.78 -42.29 -0.93
N VAL A 79 7.95 -41.68 -1.16
CA VAL A 79 8.41 -40.52 -0.38
C VAL A 79 7.92 -39.24 -1.04
N VAL A 80 7.32 -38.34 -0.26
CA VAL A 80 6.97 -36.99 -0.74
C VAL A 80 8.26 -36.21 -1.02
N THR A 81 8.46 -35.77 -2.26
CA THR A 81 9.73 -35.16 -2.70
C THR A 81 9.66 -33.64 -2.87
N ALA A 82 8.46 -33.05 -2.91
CA ALA A 82 8.26 -31.62 -2.88
C ALA A 82 7.01 -31.25 -2.09
N GLY A 83 6.91 -29.98 -1.70
CA GLY A 83 5.85 -29.44 -0.85
C GLY A 83 5.70 -27.94 -1.02
N SER A 84 4.91 -27.33 -0.14
CA SER A 84 4.67 -25.89 -0.07
C SER A 84 5.97 -25.07 0.04
N GLY A 85 6.07 -24.01 -0.75
CA GLY A 85 7.20 -23.08 -0.70
C GLY A 85 7.12 -22.08 0.46
N THR A 86 5.97 -21.95 1.11
CA THR A 86 5.69 -20.91 2.12
C THR A 86 5.30 -21.50 3.48
N VAL A 87 4.68 -22.69 3.51
CA VAL A 87 4.19 -23.34 4.73
C VAL A 87 5.18 -24.40 5.19
N VAL A 88 5.82 -24.15 6.33
CA VAL A 88 6.82 -25.03 6.94
C VAL A 88 6.29 -25.57 8.27
N ILE A 89 6.23 -26.90 8.40
CA ILE A 89 5.71 -27.60 9.58
C ILE A 89 6.87 -28.34 10.27
N GLY A 90 7.06 -28.10 11.56
CA GLY A 90 8.12 -28.69 12.38
C GLY A 90 7.61 -29.46 13.59
N SER A 91 8.49 -30.29 14.17
CA SER A 91 8.20 -31.13 15.35
C SER A 91 8.67 -30.53 16.68
N SER A 92 9.34 -29.36 16.67
CA SER A 92 9.89 -28.70 17.86
C SER A 92 9.34 -27.28 17.98
N HIS A 93 8.83 -26.92 19.16
CA HIS A 93 8.55 -25.53 19.53
C HIS A 93 9.45 -25.16 20.72
N ASN A 94 10.01 -23.96 20.71
CA ASN A 94 10.64 -23.38 21.91
C ASN A 94 9.65 -22.37 22.48
N ALA A 95 8.98 -22.73 23.59
CA ALA A 95 8.15 -21.79 24.32
C ALA A 95 9.02 -20.66 24.89
N ALA A 96 8.61 -19.41 24.69
CA ALA A 96 9.31 -18.27 25.27
C ALA A 96 9.23 -18.34 26.81
N PRO A 97 10.31 -18.01 27.56
CA PRO A 97 10.25 -17.96 29.01
C PRO A 97 9.24 -16.90 29.46
N PHE A 98 8.22 -17.34 30.19
CA PHE A 98 7.21 -16.47 30.79
C PHE A 98 7.74 -15.89 32.11
N LEU A 99 7.83 -14.57 32.18
CA LEU A 99 8.05 -13.82 33.42
C LEU A 99 6.70 -13.25 33.86
N ALA A 100 6.16 -13.75 34.98
CA ALA A 100 4.94 -13.20 35.54
C ALA A 100 5.15 -11.73 35.94
N PRO A 101 4.19 -10.82 35.65
CA PRO A 101 4.32 -9.41 36.01
C PRO A 101 4.35 -9.23 37.54
N ALA A 102 5.25 -8.37 38.02
CA ALA A 102 5.33 -8.03 39.43
C ALA A 102 4.08 -7.23 39.87
N ALA A 103 3.52 -7.57 41.03
CA ALA A 103 2.37 -6.86 41.59
C ALA A 103 2.71 -5.39 41.87
N LEU A 104 1.95 -4.46 41.28
CA LEU A 104 2.06 -3.03 41.52
C LEU A 104 1.70 -2.70 42.98
N GLY A 105 2.66 -2.11 43.71
CA GLY A 105 2.46 -1.62 45.07
C GLY A 105 1.67 -0.31 45.12
N ILE A 106 0.35 -0.39 44.91
CA ILE A 106 -0.56 0.78 44.82
C ILE A 106 -0.68 1.56 46.16
N ALA A 107 -0.24 0.98 47.29
CA ALA A 107 -0.39 1.60 48.62
C ALA A 107 0.43 2.90 48.84
N LYS A 108 1.52 3.14 48.10
CA LYS A 108 2.35 4.36 48.28
C LYS A 108 1.91 5.56 47.45
N ALA A 109 1.12 5.37 46.40
CA ALA A 109 0.62 6.47 45.58
C ALA A 109 -0.62 7.15 46.18
N VAL A 110 -1.43 6.41 46.94
CA VAL A 110 -2.67 6.92 47.56
C VAL A 110 -2.38 7.87 48.73
N THR A 111 -1.28 7.67 49.47
CA THR A 111 -0.89 8.53 50.60
C THR A 111 -0.35 9.90 50.17
N ALA A 112 0.26 10.00 48.97
CA ALA A 112 0.73 11.28 48.44
C ALA A 112 -0.39 12.16 47.88
N ALA A 113 -1.47 11.57 47.36
CA ALA A 113 -2.62 12.29 46.82
C ALA A 113 -3.54 12.86 47.90
N ALA A 114 -3.64 12.21 49.07
CA ALA A 114 -4.45 12.68 50.19
C ALA A 114 -3.89 13.96 50.85
N ALA A 115 -2.56 14.11 50.91
CA ALA A 115 -1.90 15.27 51.52
C ALA A 115 -2.06 16.58 50.71
N VAL A 116 -2.37 16.49 49.41
CA VAL A 116 -2.58 17.67 48.55
C VAL A 116 -4.02 18.19 48.64
N ALA A 117 -4.98 17.34 49.00
CA ALA A 117 -6.39 17.70 49.13
C ALA A 117 -6.72 18.48 50.42
N GLU A 118 -5.91 18.35 51.47
CA GLU A 118 -6.06 19.10 52.73
C GLU A 118 -5.55 20.56 52.65
N ALA A 119 -4.77 20.93 51.63
CA ALA A 119 -4.21 22.28 51.49
C ALA A 119 -5.19 23.31 50.86
N PHE A 120 -6.39 22.90 50.43
CA PHE A 120 -7.34 23.76 49.71
C PHE A 120 -8.66 24.05 50.44
N ARG A 121 -8.76 23.76 51.74
CA ARG A 121 -9.90 24.20 52.57
C ARG A 121 -9.44 25.11 53.71
N SER A 122 -9.33 26.40 53.42
CA SER A 122 -9.17 27.43 54.45
C SER A 122 -10.06 28.64 54.18
N SER A 123 -11.22 28.70 54.83
CA SER A 123 -11.80 29.93 55.38
C SER A 123 -12.72 29.55 56.54
N GLU A 124 -12.40 30.06 57.72
CA GLU A 124 -12.86 29.65 59.06
C GLU A 124 -14.38 29.79 59.33
N PRO A 125 -14.91 29.01 60.30
CA PRO A 125 -16.28 29.13 60.81
C PRO A 125 -16.38 30.04 62.03
N ILE A 126 -17.52 30.72 62.19
CA ILE A 126 -17.89 31.40 63.44
C ILE A 126 -18.60 30.39 64.34
N ALA A 127 -18.01 30.16 65.51
CA ALA A 127 -18.53 29.31 66.57
C ALA A 127 -19.73 29.95 67.30
N ARG A 128 -20.74 29.13 67.64
CA ARG A 128 -21.47 29.24 68.91
C ARG A 128 -21.74 27.86 69.49
N THR A 129 -21.20 27.69 70.69
CA THR A 129 -21.32 26.58 71.63
C THR A 129 -22.75 26.39 72.14
N TRP A 130 -23.22 25.14 72.18
CA TRP A 130 -24.26 24.67 73.09
C TRP A 130 -23.86 23.29 73.65
N GLN A 131 -23.91 23.19 74.97
CA GLN A 131 -23.56 22.00 75.77
C GLN A 131 -24.76 21.05 75.86
N GLU A 132 -24.49 19.75 75.89
CA GLU A 132 -25.47 18.70 76.19
C GLU A 132 -25.78 18.65 77.70
N GLU A 133 -27.04 18.41 78.03
CA GLU A 133 -27.44 17.80 79.31
C GLU A 133 -28.28 16.53 79.07
N PRO A 134 -28.23 15.54 79.99
CA PRO A 134 -28.79 14.20 79.80
C PRO A 134 -30.17 14.04 80.45
N GLY A 135 -31.05 13.25 79.82
CA GLY A 135 -32.25 12.71 80.49
C GLY A 135 -33.32 12.18 79.54
N ASP A 136 -33.60 10.87 79.68
CA ASP A 136 -34.89 10.16 79.51
C ASP A 136 -35.62 10.22 78.14
N LEU A 137 -36.33 9.21 77.63
CA LEU A 137 -36.71 7.84 77.99
C LEU A 137 -37.21 7.20 76.67
N ALA A 138 -37.06 5.87 76.54
CA ALA A 138 -37.57 5.09 75.41
C ALA A 138 -39.11 5.04 75.33
N PRO A 139 -39.65 4.75 74.14
CA PRO A 139 -40.74 3.75 74.01
C PRO A 139 -40.37 2.70 72.96
N LEU A 140 -40.18 1.44 73.36
CA LEU A 140 -41.19 0.37 73.35
C LEU A 140 -41.85 0.14 71.97
N GLY A 141 -41.30 -0.87 71.26
CA GLY A 141 -42.03 -2.06 70.82
C GLY A 141 -43.17 -1.88 69.82
N VAL A 142 -42.88 -2.20 68.56
CA VAL A 142 -43.82 -2.87 67.67
C VAL A 142 -43.03 -3.86 66.81
N GLU A 143 -43.32 -5.16 66.98
CA GLU A 143 -42.97 -6.22 66.05
C GLU A 143 -44.12 -6.34 65.05
N GLU A 144 -43.83 -6.27 63.74
CA GLU A 144 -44.66 -6.80 62.63
C GLU A 144 -43.65 -7.20 61.55
N GLU A 145 -43.32 -8.49 61.46
CA GLU A 145 -43.87 -9.52 60.55
C GLU A 145 -43.25 -9.51 59.15
N ASP A 146 -42.86 -10.71 58.73
CA ASP A 146 -42.06 -11.06 57.56
C ASP A 146 -42.76 -10.77 56.24
N GLU A 147 -42.09 -10.03 55.34
CA GLU A 147 -42.29 -10.16 53.90
C GLU A 147 -40.92 -10.18 53.20
N GLU A 148 -40.37 -11.38 53.01
CA GLU A 148 -39.30 -11.62 52.04
C GLU A 148 -39.90 -11.45 50.63
N GLU A 149 -39.90 -10.21 50.12
CA GLU A 149 -40.06 -9.98 48.69
C GLU A 149 -38.83 -10.54 47.97
N GLU A 150 -39.00 -11.71 47.32
CA GLU A 150 -38.12 -12.16 46.23
C GLU A 150 -38.14 -11.08 45.12
N LEU A 151 -37.28 -10.08 45.24
CA LEU A 151 -36.86 -9.24 44.14
C LEU A 151 -36.14 -10.15 43.15
N ALA A 152 -36.92 -10.68 42.20
CA ALA A 152 -36.43 -11.32 41.00
C ALA A 152 -35.34 -10.41 40.42
N GLU A 153 -34.09 -10.86 40.51
CA GLU A 153 -32.95 -10.26 39.83
C GLU A 153 -33.30 -10.22 38.34
N GLN A 154 -33.75 -9.05 37.86
CA GLN A 154 -33.69 -8.76 36.44
C GLN A 154 -32.22 -8.95 36.06
N PRO A 155 -31.89 -9.76 35.04
CA PRO A 155 -30.50 -9.91 34.64
C PRO A 155 -30.02 -8.50 34.29
N GLN A 156 -29.08 -7.98 35.09
CA GLN A 156 -28.32 -6.80 34.72
C GLN A 156 -27.72 -7.12 33.36
N GLN A 157 -28.33 -6.59 32.29
CA GLN A 157 -27.69 -6.51 30.99
C GLN A 157 -26.39 -5.76 31.27
N GLN A 158 -25.28 -6.49 31.37
CA GLN A 158 -23.94 -5.91 31.42
C GLN A 158 -23.90 -4.88 30.31
N ALA A 159 -23.81 -3.60 30.68
CA ALA A 159 -23.82 -2.52 29.72
C ALA A 159 -22.64 -2.75 28.79
N ARG A 160 -22.92 -3.22 27.58
CA ARG A 160 -21.89 -3.52 26.58
C ARG A 160 -21.13 -2.23 26.31
N GLN A 161 -19.82 -2.30 26.38
CA GLN A 161 -18.97 -1.14 26.23
C GLN A 161 -19.02 -0.67 24.77
N ALA A 162 -19.54 0.54 24.58
CA ALA A 162 -19.60 1.20 23.28
C ALA A 162 -18.27 1.91 22.96
N ILE A 163 -17.71 1.65 21.78
CA ILE A 163 -16.45 2.24 21.32
C ILE A 163 -16.62 2.97 19.98
N THR A 164 -15.69 3.88 19.68
CA THR A 164 -15.46 4.38 18.32
C THR A 164 -14.46 3.48 17.61
N LEU A 165 -14.85 2.89 16.49
CA LEU A 165 -13.94 2.09 15.67
C LEU A 165 -13.40 2.93 14.51
N ARG A 166 -12.08 3.10 14.47
CA ARG A 166 -11.37 3.80 13.40
C ARG A 166 -10.83 2.83 12.37
N ILE A 167 -11.21 3.01 11.10
CA ILE A 167 -10.82 2.14 9.99
C ILE A 167 -9.96 2.92 9.01
N GLY A 168 -8.68 2.55 8.93
CA GLY A 168 -7.74 3.05 7.93
C GLY A 168 -7.94 2.30 6.60
N VAL A 169 -8.29 2.99 5.52
CA VAL A 169 -8.51 2.39 4.19
C VAL A 169 -7.46 2.90 3.21
N PHE A 170 -6.64 1.99 2.68
CA PHE A 170 -5.45 2.33 1.90
C PHE A 170 -5.57 1.82 0.47
N PHE A 171 -5.67 2.75 -0.50
CA PHE A 171 -5.78 2.44 -1.93
C PHE A 171 -4.46 2.73 -2.66
N ASP A 172 -3.70 1.70 -3.07
CA ASP A 172 -2.41 1.92 -3.75
C ASP A 172 -2.56 2.31 -5.23
N GLY A 173 -1.50 2.90 -5.79
CA GLY A 173 -1.36 3.26 -7.19
C GLY A 173 -1.19 2.05 -8.11
N THR A 174 -1.31 2.28 -9.41
CA THR A 174 -1.21 1.20 -10.40
C THR A 174 0.19 0.65 -10.53
N GLY A 175 0.27 -0.68 -10.65
CA GLY A 175 1.55 -1.37 -10.71
C GLY A 175 2.14 -1.58 -9.32
N ASN A 176 1.48 -1.13 -8.25
CA ASN A 176 1.94 -1.38 -6.88
C ASN A 176 1.05 -2.43 -6.24
N ASN A 177 1.69 -3.53 -5.84
CA ASN A 177 1.09 -4.58 -5.04
C ASN A 177 2.00 -4.84 -3.83
N LEU A 178 1.45 -4.83 -2.61
CA LEU A 178 2.24 -4.95 -1.39
C LEU A 178 2.98 -6.30 -1.31
N ALA A 179 2.31 -7.39 -1.70
CA ALA A 179 2.89 -8.73 -1.70
C ALA A 179 3.99 -8.84 -2.76
N ASN A 180 3.77 -8.33 -3.97
CA ASN A 180 4.74 -8.42 -5.07
C ASN A 180 5.98 -7.53 -4.83
N ALA A 181 5.79 -6.34 -4.25
CA ALA A 181 6.88 -5.43 -3.90
C ALA A 181 7.73 -5.95 -2.72
N ALA A 182 7.10 -6.55 -1.71
CA ALA A 182 7.80 -7.11 -0.55
C ALA A 182 8.73 -8.28 -0.91
N VAL A 183 8.35 -9.11 -1.89
CA VAL A 183 9.20 -10.19 -2.41
C VAL A 183 10.48 -9.63 -3.04
N THR A 184 10.39 -8.50 -3.74
CA THR A 184 11.53 -7.85 -4.41
C THR A 184 12.50 -7.20 -3.41
N GLU A 185 11.97 -6.61 -2.33
CA GLU A 185 12.76 -6.01 -1.26
C GLU A 185 13.48 -7.09 -0.42
N GLN A 186 12.82 -8.24 -0.17
CA GLN A 186 13.46 -9.39 0.49
C GLN A 186 14.61 -9.99 -0.34
N CYS A 187 14.47 -10.10 -1.67
CA CYS A 187 15.57 -10.51 -2.53
C CYS A 187 16.78 -9.57 -2.43
N ARG A 188 16.54 -8.26 -2.26
CA ARG A 188 17.59 -7.24 -2.14
C ARG A 188 18.29 -7.24 -0.77
N ASP A 189 17.55 -7.53 0.31
CA ASP A 189 18.11 -7.60 1.66
C ASP A 189 18.95 -8.87 1.87
N ASP A 190 18.56 -9.99 1.25
CA ASP A 190 19.34 -11.23 1.25
C ASP A 190 20.65 -11.10 0.44
N ASP A 191 20.64 -10.34 -0.66
CA ASP A 191 21.80 -10.07 -1.52
C ASP A 191 22.91 -9.25 -0.82
N LEU A 192 22.54 -8.38 0.11
CA LEU A 192 23.49 -7.49 0.79
C LEU A 192 24.17 -8.11 2.01
N GLN A 193 23.68 -9.27 2.50
CA GLN A 193 24.15 -9.81 3.77
C GLN A 193 24.91 -11.15 3.70
N GLN A 194 24.76 -12.03 2.70
CA GLN A 194 25.12 -13.45 2.97
C GLN A 194 25.86 -14.35 1.95
N LEU A 195 26.04 -14.07 0.64
CA LEU A 195 26.30 -15.19 -0.29
C LEU A 195 27.63 -15.17 -1.07
N GLY A 196 28.36 -16.30 -1.04
CA GLY A 196 29.53 -16.58 -1.87
C GLY A 196 29.18 -17.07 -3.29
N GLU A 197 30.18 -17.03 -4.19
CA GLU A 197 30.04 -17.11 -5.66
C GLU A 197 29.13 -18.23 -6.21
N ARG A 198 29.12 -19.42 -5.60
CA ARG A 198 28.35 -20.56 -6.10
C ARG A 198 26.84 -20.45 -5.81
N THR A 199 26.48 -19.88 -4.67
CA THR A 199 25.07 -19.70 -4.27
C THR A 199 24.44 -18.52 -5.01
N LEU A 200 25.24 -17.50 -5.30
CA LEU A 200 24.85 -16.38 -6.17
C LEU A 200 24.43 -16.87 -7.57
N GLN A 201 25.15 -17.84 -8.13
CA GLN A 201 24.82 -18.40 -9.45
C GLN A 201 23.51 -19.20 -9.46
N GLU A 202 23.17 -19.91 -8.38
CA GLU A 202 21.92 -20.67 -8.26
C GLU A 202 20.69 -19.74 -8.10
N VAL A 203 20.87 -18.60 -7.42
CA VAL A 203 19.84 -17.55 -7.30
C VAL A 203 19.65 -16.84 -8.64
N ILE A 204 20.72 -16.53 -9.36
CA ILE A 204 20.67 -15.98 -10.72
C ILE A 204 19.89 -16.92 -11.65
N ASP A 205 20.17 -18.23 -11.61
CA ASP A 205 19.46 -19.23 -12.41
C ASP A 205 17.97 -19.36 -12.02
N TYR A 206 17.62 -19.18 -10.75
CA TYR A 206 16.24 -19.15 -10.27
C TYR A 206 15.50 -17.89 -10.76
N CYS A 207 16.13 -16.72 -10.64
CA CYS A 207 15.61 -15.43 -11.13
C CYS A 207 15.37 -15.45 -12.64
N GLN A 208 16.30 -16.02 -13.42
CA GLN A 208 16.17 -16.18 -14.87
C GLN A 208 14.99 -17.09 -15.26
N ARG A 209 14.69 -18.14 -14.48
CA ARG A 209 13.55 -19.04 -14.74
C ARG A 209 12.19 -18.41 -14.41
N HIS A 210 12.16 -17.37 -13.59
CA HIS A 210 10.94 -16.68 -13.17
C HIS A 210 10.74 -15.31 -13.85
N GLY A 211 11.50 -15.01 -14.91
CA GLY A 211 11.29 -13.81 -15.74
C GLY A 211 12.06 -12.57 -15.29
N PHE A 212 13.01 -12.71 -14.36
CA PHE A 212 13.96 -11.66 -14.02
C PHE A 212 15.21 -11.84 -14.91
N SER A 213 15.31 -11.05 -15.97
CA SER A 213 16.49 -11.01 -16.83
C SER A 213 16.98 -9.58 -16.97
N ASP A 214 18.28 -9.36 -16.75
CA ASP A 214 19.00 -8.43 -17.61
C ASP A 214 20.42 -8.94 -17.84
N SER A 215 20.81 -9.06 -19.09
CA SER A 215 22.13 -9.52 -19.49
C SER A 215 22.90 -8.38 -20.14
N ASN A 216 23.77 -7.75 -19.35
CA ASN A 216 25.05 -7.23 -19.81
C ASN A 216 26.13 -7.62 -18.79
N ASP A 217 27.36 -7.84 -19.27
CA ASP A 217 28.51 -8.51 -18.64
C ASP A 217 29.06 -7.90 -17.32
N ASP A 218 28.33 -7.00 -16.66
CA ASP A 218 28.78 -6.28 -15.47
C ASP A 218 28.09 -6.72 -14.17
N GLY A 219 27.23 -7.75 -14.21
CA GLY A 219 26.70 -8.40 -13.00
C GLY A 219 25.71 -7.57 -12.16
N TYR A 220 25.14 -6.50 -12.71
CA TYR A 220 24.05 -5.74 -12.07
C TYR A 220 22.73 -6.02 -12.76
N PHE A 221 21.68 -6.33 -11.98
CA PHE A 221 20.29 -6.40 -12.46
C PHE A 221 19.84 -5.02 -12.95
N THR A 222 20.04 -4.72 -14.24
CA THR A 222 19.69 -3.40 -14.82
C THR A 222 18.23 -3.27 -15.23
N GLU A 223 17.52 -4.38 -15.48
CA GLU A 223 16.10 -4.39 -15.84
C GLU A 223 15.33 -5.34 -14.90
N ALA A 224 14.38 -4.76 -14.17
CA ALA A 224 13.36 -5.51 -13.46
C ALA A 224 12.18 -5.72 -14.42
N PRO A 225 11.34 -6.76 -14.22
CA PRO A 225 10.14 -6.93 -15.03
C PRO A 225 9.30 -5.64 -15.05
N ASP A 226 8.77 -5.28 -16.23
CA ASP A 226 7.95 -4.09 -16.52
C ASP A 226 6.58 -4.05 -15.79
N GLY A 227 6.44 -4.77 -14.66
CA GLY A 227 5.20 -4.94 -13.90
C GLY A 227 5.37 -4.76 -12.39
N SER A 228 4.36 -5.17 -11.62
CA SER A 228 4.29 -4.92 -10.18
C SER A 228 5.36 -5.60 -9.32
N TYR A 229 6.05 -6.60 -9.89
CA TYR A 229 7.20 -7.30 -9.31
C TYR A 229 8.52 -6.52 -9.43
N GLY A 230 8.57 -5.38 -10.13
CA GLY A 230 9.78 -4.57 -10.26
C GLY A 230 9.84 -3.33 -9.34
N ASN A 231 8.73 -3.03 -8.65
CA ASN A 231 8.53 -1.76 -7.93
C ASN A 231 8.87 -1.89 -6.44
N ALA A 232 9.35 -0.80 -5.84
CA ALA A 232 9.48 -0.71 -4.38
C ALA A 232 8.13 -0.36 -3.73
N PRO A 233 7.97 -0.55 -2.41
CA PRO A 233 6.72 -0.18 -1.72
C PRO A 233 6.39 1.31 -1.87
N SER A 234 5.11 1.58 -2.17
CA SER A 234 4.55 2.94 -2.20
C SER A 234 4.47 3.56 -0.81
N ASN A 235 4.25 4.87 -0.75
CA ASN A 235 3.96 5.56 0.50
C ASN A 235 2.63 5.12 1.11
N VAL A 236 1.66 4.67 0.31
CA VAL A 236 0.39 4.12 0.82
C VAL A 236 0.64 2.80 1.54
N ALA A 237 1.42 1.90 0.94
CA ALA A 237 1.87 0.65 1.55
C ALA A 237 2.66 0.89 2.85
N ARG A 238 3.57 1.87 2.85
CA ARG A 238 4.36 2.24 4.05
C ARG A 238 3.46 2.83 5.15
N LEU A 239 2.50 3.70 4.81
CA LEU A 239 1.53 4.22 5.78
C LEU A 239 0.65 3.12 6.36
N TYR A 240 0.21 2.15 5.55
CA TYR A 240 -0.50 0.95 6.02
C TYR A 240 0.33 0.15 7.04
N GLY A 241 1.64 0.01 6.78
CA GLY A 241 2.57 -0.59 7.74
C GLY A 241 2.65 0.17 9.06
N LEU A 242 2.64 1.51 9.01
CA LEU A 242 2.72 2.38 10.19
C LEU A 242 1.40 2.50 10.96
N TYR A 243 0.25 2.27 10.33
CA TYR A 243 -1.06 2.39 10.94
C TYR A 243 -1.28 1.32 12.02
N ARG A 244 -1.82 1.75 13.17
CA ARG A 244 -2.14 0.89 14.31
C ARG A 244 -3.24 -0.10 13.95
N ASP A 245 -3.11 -1.34 14.43
CA ASP A 245 -4.06 -2.41 14.14
C ASP A 245 -4.31 -3.25 15.39
N ASP A 246 -5.59 -3.33 15.77
CA ASP A 246 -6.09 -4.07 16.92
C ASP A 246 -6.95 -5.27 16.48
N SER A 247 -6.96 -5.66 15.18
CA SER A 247 -7.75 -6.80 14.65
C SER A 247 -7.60 -8.10 15.46
N PHE A 248 -6.42 -8.34 16.04
CA PHE A 248 -6.08 -9.56 16.79
C PHE A 248 -5.87 -9.30 18.29
N GLN A 249 -6.19 -8.11 18.79
CA GLN A 249 -5.98 -7.73 20.18
C GLN A 249 -7.31 -7.69 20.92
N THR A 250 -7.35 -8.25 22.13
CA THR A 250 -8.45 -8.03 23.07
C THR A 250 -8.25 -6.69 23.74
N LEU A 251 -9.22 -5.79 23.61
CA LEU A 251 -9.18 -4.46 24.20
C LEU A 251 -9.66 -4.50 25.66
N ASP A 252 -9.02 -3.70 26.51
CA ASP A 252 -9.42 -3.58 27.91
C ASP A 252 -10.78 -2.88 28.07
N ALA A 253 -11.46 -3.18 29.18
CA ALA A 253 -12.79 -2.66 29.52
C ALA A 253 -12.90 -1.11 29.62
N ASN A 254 -11.77 -0.40 29.59
CA ASN A 254 -11.70 1.06 29.68
C ASN A 254 -11.40 1.74 28.34
N VAL A 255 -11.09 0.97 27.29
CA VAL A 255 -10.71 1.50 25.97
C VAL A 255 -11.93 2.01 25.22
N ARG A 256 -11.90 3.26 24.76
CA ARG A 256 -13.03 3.87 24.03
C ARG A 256 -12.84 3.90 22.52
N GLU A 257 -11.68 3.48 22.03
CA GLU A 257 -11.34 3.49 20.61
C GLU A 257 -10.69 2.16 20.19
N GLY A 258 -11.14 1.60 19.07
CA GLY A 258 -10.49 0.48 18.40
C GLY A 258 -9.93 0.91 17.04
N PHE A 259 -8.89 0.23 16.56
CA PHE A 259 -8.23 0.58 15.31
C PHE A 259 -8.14 -0.63 14.38
N LEU A 260 -8.57 -0.47 13.13
CA LEU A 260 -8.43 -1.44 12.04
C LEU A 260 -7.78 -0.79 10.84
N LYS A 261 -7.15 -1.61 10.00
CA LYS A 261 -6.62 -1.17 8.72
C LYS A 261 -6.94 -2.17 7.62
N VAL A 262 -7.17 -1.63 6.44
CA VAL A 262 -7.57 -2.37 5.25
C VAL A 262 -6.73 -1.88 4.08
N TYR A 263 -6.08 -2.82 3.40
CA TYR A 263 -5.25 -2.53 2.24
C TYR A 263 -5.91 -3.02 0.96
N LEU A 264 -5.99 -2.14 -0.03
CA LEU A 264 -6.56 -2.39 -1.35
C LEU A 264 -5.44 -2.25 -2.38
N ASP A 265 -5.16 -3.36 -3.08
CA ASP A 265 -4.14 -3.42 -4.10
C ASP A 265 -4.33 -2.40 -5.22
N GLY A 266 -3.20 -2.06 -5.86
CA GLY A 266 -3.15 -1.18 -7.01
C GLY A 266 -4.13 -1.56 -8.13
N ILE A 267 -4.63 -0.53 -8.80
CA ILE A 267 -5.45 -0.71 -10.00
C ILE A 267 -4.59 -1.33 -11.10
N GLY A 268 -5.06 -2.39 -11.75
CA GLY A 268 -4.32 -3.13 -12.78
C GLY A 268 -3.42 -4.29 -12.30
N THR A 269 -3.39 -4.61 -11.00
CA THR A 269 -2.52 -5.66 -10.43
C THR A 269 -3.29 -6.57 -9.47
N SER A 270 -3.08 -7.88 -9.45
CA SER A 270 -3.72 -8.76 -8.45
C SER A 270 -2.67 -9.46 -7.61
N SER A 271 -2.93 -9.64 -6.32
CA SER A 271 -2.00 -10.33 -5.40
C SER A 271 -1.76 -11.77 -5.87
N GLY A 272 -0.49 -12.11 -6.10
CA GLY A 272 -0.06 -13.46 -6.52
C GLY A 272 -0.35 -13.83 -7.98
N GLU A 273 -0.89 -12.91 -8.79
CA GLU A 273 -1.34 -13.16 -10.16
C GLU A 273 -0.63 -12.24 -11.16
N ALA A 274 -0.61 -12.64 -12.43
CA ALA A 274 -0.06 -11.81 -13.51
C ALA A 274 -0.85 -10.51 -13.70
N ASP A 275 -0.12 -9.42 -13.96
CA ASP A 275 -0.68 -8.09 -14.16
C ASP A 275 -1.68 -8.02 -15.34
N SER A 276 -2.81 -7.31 -15.15
CA SER A 276 -3.84 -7.17 -16.19
C SER A 276 -3.53 -5.99 -17.11
N LEU A 277 -3.01 -6.27 -18.31
CA LEU A 277 -2.72 -5.26 -19.34
C LEU A 277 -3.95 -4.39 -19.67
N TYR A 278 -5.15 -4.98 -19.71
CA TYR A 278 -6.40 -4.25 -19.97
C TYR A 278 -6.72 -3.27 -18.82
N GLY A 279 -6.59 -3.70 -17.56
CA GLY A 279 -6.86 -2.85 -16.40
C GLY A 279 -5.83 -1.75 -16.19
N GLN A 280 -4.55 -2.04 -16.45
CA GLN A 280 -3.47 -1.06 -16.38
C GLN A 280 -3.64 0.07 -17.40
N ILE A 281 -4.06 -0.26 -18.63
CA ILE A 281 -4.22 0.72 -19.72
C ILE A 281 -5.52 1.51 -19.57
N THR A 282 -6.63 0.86 -19.24
CA THR A 282 -7.96 1.50 -19.30
C THR A 282 -8.44 2.06 -17.96
N GLY A 283 -7.85 1.64 -16.84
CA GLY A 283 -8.39 1.93 -15.50
C GLY A 283 -9.73 1.25 -15.22
N ARG A 284 -10.13 0.28 -16.05
CA ARG A 284 -11.41 -0.44 -16.04
C ARG A 284 -11.24 -1.96 -16.04
N GLY A 285 -12.35 -2.69 -15.94
CA GLY A 285 -12.36 -4.14 -15.75
C GLY A 285 -12.24 -4.52 -14.27
N ASP A 286 -11.98 -5.80 -14.00
CA ASP A 286 -12.00 -6.38 -12.64
C ASP A 286 -10.92 -5.82 -11.70
N THR A 287 -9.97 -5.05 -12.24
CA THR A 287 -8.90 -4.37 -11.50
C THR A 287 -8.96 -2.83 -11.61
N GLY A 288 -10.04 -2.26 -12.17
CA GLY A 288 -10.24 -0.81 -12.34
C GLY A 288 -10.67 -0.06 -11.07
N ILE A 289 -10.78 1.28 -11.14
CA ILE A 289 -11.16 2.14 -9.97
C ILE A 289 -12.45 1.66 -9.32
N LEU A 290 -13.51 1.45 -10.11
CA LEU A 290 -14.81 0.99 -9.60
C LEU A 290 -14.75 -0.42 -9.02
N ALA A 291 -13.92 -1.30 -9.58
CA ALA A 291 -13.77 -2.66 -9.10
C ALA A 291 -13.10 -2.69 -7.72
N ARG A 292 -12.04 -1.88 -7.52
CA ARG A 292 -11.37 -1.74 -6.22
C ARG A 292 -12.29 -1.20 -5.13
N VAL A 293 -13.08 -0.16 -5.46
CA VAL A 293 -14.07 0.36 -4.51
C VAL A 293 -15.13 -0.71 -4.20
N LYS A 294 -15.55 -1.51 -5.19
CA LYS A 294 -16.48 -2.64 -4.96
C LYS A 294 -15.90 -3.82 -4.20
N GLN A 295 -14.58 -4.01 -4.19
CA GLN A 295 -13.89 -5.03 -3.38
C GLN A 295 -13.76 -4.61 -1.92
N SER A 296 -13.72 -3.30 -1.63
CA SER A 296 -13.53 -2.77 -0.27
C SER A 296 -14.48 -3.33 0.80
N PRO A 297 -15.79 -3.62 0.54
CA PRO A 297 -16.66 -4.13 1.59
C PRO A 297 -16.27 -5.50 2.10
N GLU A 298 -15.79 -6.39 1.23
CA GLU A 298 -15.42 -7.75 1.64
C GLU A 298 -14.14 -7.72 2.50
N THR A 299 -13.14 -6.93 2.10
CA THR A 299 -11.90 -6.77 2.88
C THR A 299 -12.16 -6.09 4.23
N VAL A 300 -13.05 -5.09 4.28
CA VAL A 300 -13.47 -4.45 5.53
C VAL A 300 -14.19 -5.45 6.44
N LYS A 301 -15.10 -6.26 5.88
CA LYS A 301 -15.82 -7.31 6.62
C LYS A 301 -14.89 -8.35 7.22
N GLU A 302 -13.88 -8.81 6.48
CA GLU A 302 -12.90 -9.77 6.97
C GLU A 302 -12.18 -9.23 8.21
N GLN A 303 -11.67 -7.99 8.15
CA GLN A 303 -11.00 -7.36 9.29
C GLN A 303 -11.94 -7.13 10.49
N LEU A 304 -13.17 -6.70 10.22
CA LEU A 304 -14.19 -6.55 11.27
C LEU A 304 -14.56 -7.88 11.93
N SER A 305 -14.62 -8.96 11.16
CA SER A 305 -14.92 -10.30 11.69
C SER A 305 -13.80 -10.78 12.61
N LEU A 306 -12.54 -10.50 12.26
CA LEU A 306 -11.38 -10.79 13.11
C LEU A 306 -11.41 -9.98 14.41
N PHE A 307 -11.69 -8.68 14.30
CA PHE A 307 -11.80 -7.78 15.44
C PHE A 307 -12.91 -8.19 16.40
N GLN A 308 -14.11 -8.47 15.88
CA GLN A 308 -15.24 -8.93 16.67
C GLN A 308 -14.97 -10.30 17.31
N GLY A 309 -14.30 -11.20 16.59
CA GLY A 309 -13.90 -12.51 17.14
C GLY A 309 -12.98 -12.37 18.35
N SER A 310 -12.09 -11.38 18.36
CA SER A 310 -11.21 -11.07 19.50
C SER A 310 -11.90 -10.27 20.61
N ASN A 311 -13.04 -9.64 20.30
CA ASN A 311 -13.76 -8.71 21.18
C ASN A 311 -15.30 -8.92 21.10
N PRO A 312 -15.83 -10.06 21.54
CA PRO A 312 -17.24 -10.43 21.33
C PRO A 312 -18.24 -9.55 22.10
N ASP A 313 -17.82 -8.97 23.23
CA ASP A 313 -18.70 -8.20 24.12
C ASP A 313 -18.70 -6.69 23.82
N LEU A 314 -17.82 -6.22 22.91
CA LEU A 314 -17.75 -4.82 22.53
C LEU A 314 -18.85 -4.44 21.55
N GLN A 315 -19.40 -3.24 21.74
CA GLN A 315 -20.30 -2.61 20.78
C GLN A 315 -19.59 -1.45 20.09
N ILE A 316 -19.81 -1.34 18.79
CA ILE A 316 -19.30 -0.27 17.95
C ILE A 316 -20.44 0.71 17.75
N ASP A 317 -20.32 1.85 18.43
CA ASP A 317 -21.29 2.94 18.35
C ASP A 317 -21.01 3.84 17.14
N THR A 318 -19.73 4.17 16.92
CA THR A 318 -19.31 5.11 15.88
C THR A 318 -18.24 4.48 14.98
N LEU A 319 -18.36 4.69 13.67
CA LEU A 319 -17.33 4.40 12.68
C LEU A 319 -16.62 5.69 12.24
N GLU A 320 -15.29 5.68 12.26
CA GLU A 320 -14.47 6.79 11.78
C GLU A 320 -13.49 6.28 10.73
N PHE A 321 -13.41 6.95 9.58
CA PHE A 321 -12.57 6.50 8.45
C PHE A 321 -11.37 7.43 8.24
N ASP A 322 -10.20 6.82 8.06
CA ASP A 322 -8.98 7.49 7.60
C ASP A 322 -8.60 6.89 6.23
N ILE A 323 -8.76 7.66 5.16
CA ILE A 323 -8.67 7.16 3.79
C ILE A 323 -7.38 7.67 3.15
N PHE A 324 -6.56 6.77 2.62
CA PHE A 324 -5.33 7.11 1.92
C PHE A 324 -5.36 6.59 0.49
N GLY A 325 -4.75 7.33 -0.44
CA GLY A 325 -4.52 6.77 -1.76
C GLY A 325 -3.47 7.47 -2.59
N PHE A 326 -2.90 6.74 -3.56
CA PHE A 326 -1.90 7.25 -4.50
C PHE A 326 -2.35 7.08 -5.94
N SER A 327 -2.15 8.09 -6.80
CA SER A 327 -2.41 8.01 -8.25
C SER A 327 -3.88 7.66 -8.55
N ARG A 328 -4.13 6.54 -9.24
CA ARG A 328 -5.47 5.98 -9.43
C ARG A 328 -6.08 5.43 -8.14
N GLY A 329 -5.27 4.97 -7.20
CA GLY A 329 -5.71 4.67 -5.83
C GLY A 329 -6.23 5.92 -5.10
N ALA A 330 -5.65 7.10 -5.35
CA ALA A 330 -6.20 8.36 -4.84
C ALA A 330 -7.56 8.70 -5.49
N ALA A 331 -7.75 8.37 -6.77
CA ALA A 331 -9.05 8.49 -7.43
C ALA A 331 -10.09 7.51 -6.82
N ALA A 332 -9.67 6.28 -6.51
CA ALA A 332 -10.49 5.31 -5.79
C ALA A 332 -10.82 5.77 -4.36
N ALA A 333 -9.86 6.33 -3.63
CA ALA A 333 -10.05 6.92 -2.31
C ALA A 333 -11.09 8.05 -2.31
N ARG A 334 -11.02 8.96 -3.29
CA ARG A 334 -12.02 10.03 -3.48
C ARG A 334 -13.40 9.46 -3.79
N HIS A 335 -13.46 8.45 -4.66
CA HIS A 335 -14.73 7.81 -4.99
C HIS A 335 -15.32 7.05 -3.80
N PHE A 336 -14.50 6.31 -3.05
CA PHE A 336 -14.89 5.62 -1.83
C PHE A 336 -15.40 6.59 -0.75
N ALA A 337 -14.72 7.72 -0.55
CA ALA A 337 -15.21 8.77 0.34
C ALA A 337 -16.62 9.24 -0.06
N ASN A 338 -16.87 9.47 -1.35
CA ASN A 338 -18.21 9.81 -1.84
C ASN A 338 -19.25 8.71 -1.64
N GLU A 339 -18.85 7.44 -1.71
CA GLU A 339 -19.76 6.32 -1.39
C GLU A 339 -20.13 6.34 0.10
N LEU A 340 -19.19 6.63 1.00
CA LEU A 340 -19.44 6.75 2.43
C LEU A 340 -20.35 7.94 2.80
N LEU A 341 -20.29 9.03 2.03
CA LEU A 341 -21.15 10.21 2.24
C LEU A 341 -22.61 9.99 1.84
N LYS A 342 -22.93 8.89 1.15
CA LYS A 342 -24.32 8.59 0.82
C LYS A 342 -25.10 8.27 2.10
N PRO A 343 -26.36 8.72 2.25
CA PRO A 343 -27.14 8.52 3.47
C PRO A 343 -27.27 7.07 3.94
N GLY A 344 -27.18 6.11 3.01
CA GLY A 344 -27.25 4.68 3.33
C GLY A 344 -25.91 4.01 3.61
N GLY A 345 -24.76 4.71 3.58
CA GLY A 345 -23.42 4.10 3.68
C GLY A 345 -22.85 3.58 2.36
N GLY A 346 -23.55 3.81 1.26
CA GLY A 346 -23.13 3.49 -0.11
C GLY A 346 -22.64 2.06 -0.28
N VAL A 347 -21.37 1.92 -0.64
CA VAL A 347 -20.74 0.63 -0.97
C VAL A 347 -20.65 -0.33 0.23
N LEU A 348 -20.58 0.20 1.47
CA LEU A 348 -20.50 -0.62 2.69
C LEU A 348 -21.87 -0.99 3.27
N ALA A 349 -22.94 -0.33 2.83
CA ALA A 349 -24.30 -0.49 3.34
C ALA A 349 -24.80 -1.94 3.35
N GLY A 350 -24.51 -2.68 2.28
CA GLY A 350 -24.96 -4.06 2.12
C GLY A 350 -24.30 -5.02 3.10
N THR A 351 -23.07 -4.69 3.49
CA THR A 351 -22.16 -5.53 4.27
C THR A 351 -22.22 -5.20 5.76
N LEU A 352 -22.27 -3.92 6.12
CA LEU A 352 -22.31 -3.45 7.51
C LEU A 352 -23.72 -3.00 7.86
N ARG A 353 -24.48 -3.92 8.47
CA ARG A 353 -25.86 -3.69 8.90
C ARG A 353 -25.92 -3.50 10.42
N PRO A 354 -26.92 -2.76 10.93
CA PRO A 354 -27.14 -2.63 12.36
C PRO A 354 -27.21 -4.00 13.06
N GLY A 355 -26.60 -4.11 14.23
CA GLY A 355 -26.51 -5.37 14.99
C GLY A 355 -25.52 -6.41 14.45
N GLN A 356 -24.84 -6.15 13.32
CA GLN A 356 -23.82 -7.04 12.75
C GLN A 356 -22.41 -6.53 13.02
N TYR A 357 -21.45 -7.44 13.12
CA TYR A 357 -20.03 -7.12 13.30
C TYR A 357 -19.71 -6.25 14.53
N GLY A 358 -20.57 -6.32 15.55
CA GLY A 358 -20.46 -5.50 16.77
C GLY A 358 -21.13 -4.14 16.67
N LEU A 359 -21.69 -3.75 15.52
CA LEU A 359 -22.43 -2.48 15.39
C LEU A 359 -23.66 -2.46 16.28
N VAL A 360 -23.96 -1.29 16.85
CA VAL A 360 -25.19 -1.07 17.64
C VAL A 360 -26.45 -1.32 16.80
N ASP A 361 -27.54 -1.72 17.46
CA ASP A 361 -28.79 -2.09 16.78
C ASP A 361 -29.49 -0.91 16.09
N ASN A 362 -29.24 0.31 16.56
CA ASN A 362 -29.76 1.57 16.00
C ASN A 362 -28.72 2.29 15.12
N PHE A 363 -27.71 1.58 14.62
CA PHE A 363 -26.66 2.18 13.80
C PHE A 363 -27.26 2.85 12.55
N ASP A 364 -26.89 4.11 12.38
CA ASP A 364 -27.28 4.95 11.25
C ASP A 364 -26.03 5.59 10.65
N TRP A 365 -25.85 5.45 9.34
CA TRP A 365 -24.64 5.91 8.66
C TRP A 365 -24.46 7.42 8.74
N ALA A 366 -25.53 8.21 8.66
CA ALA A 366 -25.41 9.66 8.69
C ALA A 366 -25.07 10.19 10.09
N ALA A 367 -25.53 9.52 11.15
CA ALA A 367 -25.27 9.90 12.53
C ALA A 367 -23.99 9.29 13.13
N HIS A 368 -23.64 8.07 12.72
CA HIS A 368 -22.61 7.27 13.39
C HIS A 368 -21.37 7.01 12.53
N ALA A 369 -21.39 7.33 11.23
CA ALA A 369 -20.19 7.22 10.38
C ALA A 369 -19.67 8.60 9.99
N ARG A 370 -18.35 8.79 10.08
CA ARG A 370 -17.68 10.02 9.64
C ARG A 370 -16.31 9.76 9.05
N ILE A 371 -15.83 10.68 8.22
CA ILE A 371 -14.47 10.63 7.68
C ILE A 371 -13.62 11.62 8.47
N ASN A 372 -12.55 11.15 9.10
CA ASN A 372 -11.62 12.00 9.83
C ASN A 372 -10.55 12.56 8.89
N PHE A 373 -9.83 11.70 8.18
CA PHE A 373 -8.75 12.12 7.31
C PHE A 373 -8.85 11.54 5.90
N ILE A 374 -8.57 12.36 4.88
CA ILE A 374 -8.34 11.91 3.51
C ILE A 374 -6.94 12.38 3.07
N GLY A 375 -5.99 11.44 2.96
CA GLY A 375 -4.61 11.68 2.55
C GLY A 375 -4.32 11.19 1.14
N LEU A 376 -4.12 12.11 0.20
CA LEU A 376 -3.94 11.79 -1.21
C LEU A 376 -2.51 12.08 -1.68
N PHE A 377 -1.96 11.18 -2.48
CA PHE A 377 -0.73 11.39 -3.22
C PHE A 377 -1.06 11.51 -4.72
N ASP A 378 -0.86 12.70 -5.27
CA ASP A 378 -0.87 13.04 -6.68
C ASP A 378 -2.00 12.37 -7.50
N THR A 379 -3.25 12.75 -7.23
CA THR A 379 -4.45 12.11 -7.82
C THR A 379 -4.45 12.14 -9.35
N VAL A 380 -4.48 10.96 -9.98
CA VAL A 380 -4.61 10.77 -11.43
C VAL A 380 -5.71 9.74 -11.68
N ALA A 381 -6.75 10.11 -12.43
CA ALA A 381 -7.87 9.20 -12.72
C ALA A 381 -7.57 8.28 -13.91
N ALA A 382 -7.08 8.86 -15.01
CA ALA A 382 -6.65 8.17 -16.23
C ALA A 382 -7.56 7.01 -16.68
N VAL A 383 -8.85 7.30 -16.80
CA VAL A 383 -9.87 6.33 -17.25
C VAL A 383 -10.00 6.41 -18.76
N ILE A 384 -9.98 5.28 -19.46
CA ILE A 384 -10.23 5.17 -20.90
C ILE A 384 -11.50 4.34 -21.12
N ASP A 385 -12.41 4.80 -21.98
CA ASP A 385 -13.64 4.09 -22.36
C ASP A 385 -13.75 3.89 -23.88
N PRO A 386 -13.06 2.89 -24.46
CA PRO A 386 -13.07 2.66 -25.90
C PRO A 386 -14.47 2.36 -26.46
N LEU A 387 -15.37 1.79 -25.64
CA LEU A 387 -16.74 1.46 -26.03
C LEU A 387 -17.63 2.70 -26.19
N LYS A 388 -17.27 3.81 -25.53
CA LYS A 388 -17.92 5.12 -25.70
C LYS A 388 -17.13 6.06 -26.62
N GLY A 389 -16.13 5.55 -27.33
CA GLY A 389 -15.27 6.34 -28.22
C GLY A 389 -14.24 7.20 -27.49
N ASP A 390 -13.99 6.93 -26.21
CA ASP A 390 -12.96 7.62 -25.43
C ASP A 390 -11.65 6.80 -25.44
N TYR A 391 -10.61 7.39 -26.01
CA TYR A 391 -9.27 6.80 -26.13
C TYR A 391 -8.19 7.64 -25.44
N ASP A 392 -8.57 8.73 -24.75
CA ASP A 392 -7.62 9.68 -24.17
C ASP A 392 -7.57 9.58 -22.64
N PRO A 393 -6.57 8.90 -22.04
CA PRO A 393 -6.46 8.80 -20.59
C PRO A 393 -6.17 10.14 -19.92
N ALA A 394 -5.81 11.17 -20.68
CA ALA A 394 -5.49 12.47 -20.12
C ALA A 394 -6.74 13.32 -19.87
N ASN A 395 -7.93 12.88 -20.26
CA ASN A 395 -9.15 13.69 -20.21
C ASN A 395 -9.84 13.67 -18.81
N HIS A 396 -10.95 14.40 -18.68
CA HIS A 396 -11.73 14.49 -17.44
C HIS A 396 -12.98 13.58 -17.42
N LEU A 397 -13.16 12.74 -18.44
CA LEU A 397 -14.30 11.85 -18.57
C LEU A 397 -14.05 10.60 -17.73
N ASN A 398 -14.71 10.54 -16.57
CA ASN A 398 -14.59 9.42 -15.65
C ASN A 398 -15.97 8.80 -15.37
N PRO A 399 -16.54 8.01 -16.32
CA PRO A 399 -17.93 7.58 -16.22
C PRO A 399 -18.14 6.70 -14.98
N GLY A 400 -19.04 7.13 -14.09
CA GLY A 400 -19.39 6.42 -12.87
C GLY A 400 -18.42 6.58 -11.71
N ILE A 401 -17.36 7.38 -11.85
CA ILE A 401 -16.35 7.63 -10.80
C ILE A 401 -16.47 9.08 -10.34
N ASN A 402 -16.91 9.27 -9.10
CA ASN A 402 -16.96 10.60 -8.50
C ASN A 402 -15.64 10.97 -7.85
N LEU A 403 -15.00 12.01 -8.38
CA LEU A 403 -13.77 12.56 -7.82
C LEU A 403 -14.03 13.83 -6.99
N TYR A 404 -15.21 14.43 -7.06
CA TYR A 404 -15.50 15.63 -6.27
C TYR A 404 -15.41 15.34 -4.78
N LEU A 405 -14.71 16.16 -4.01
CA LEU A 405 -14.75 16.10 -2.55
C LEU A 405 -15.45 17.37 -2.04
N PRO A 406 -16.71 17.27 -1.55
CA PRO A 406 -17.42 18.41 -0.99
C PRO A 406 -16.68 19.05 0.19
N PRO A 407 -16.73 20.38 0.37
CA PRO A 407 -16.29 21.01 1.61
C PRO A 407 -16.97 20.37 2.83
N GLY A 408 -16.19 20.03 3.86
CA GLY A 408 -16.72 19.36 5.06
C GLY A 408 -16.97 17.86 4.93
N CYS A 409 -16.64 17.23 3.78
CA CYS A 409 -16.78 15.78 3.61
C CYS A 409 -15.92 14.94 4.57
N ALA A 410 -14.84 15.53 5.09
CA ALA A 410 -13.98 14.95 6.10
C ALA A 410 -13.49 16.06 7.04
N ARG A 411 -13.06 15.70 8.25
CA ARG A 411 -12.44 16.67 9.17
C ARG A 411 -11.19 17.30 8.55
N LYS A 412 -10.42 16.53 7.78
CA LYS A 412 -9.30 17.04 7.00
C LYS A 412 -9.13 16.28 5.68
N VAL A 413 -8.97 17.04 4.60
CA VAL A 413 -8.51 16.54 3.30
C VAL A 413 -7.18 17.20 2.97
N LEU A 414 -6.21 16.39 2.57
CA LEU A 414 -4.86 16.81 2.20
C LEU A 414 -4.41 16.05 0.95
N GLN A 415 -3.87 16.78 -0.04
CA GLN A 415 -3.22 16.19 -1.19
C GLN A 415 -1.78 16.70 -1.35
N LEU A 416 -0.81 15.79 -1.45
CA LEU A 416 0.54 16.09 -1.92
C LEU A 416 0.58 15.96 -3.44
N THR A 417 1.14 16.93 -4.15
CA THR A 417 1.18 16.95 -5.63
C THR A 417 2.61 17.04 -6.17
N ALA A 418 2.83 16.37 -7.30
CA ALA A 418 4.12 16.32 -7.97
C ALA A 418 4.36 17.57 -8.82
N ARG A 419 5.35 18.38 -8.42
CA ARG A 419 5.78 19.58 -9.15
C ARG A 419 6.38 19.26 -10.50
N ASP A 420 7.20 18.21 -10.55
CA ASP A 420 8.05 17.88 -11.70
C ASP A 420 7.45 16.80 -12.61
N GLU A 421 6.20 16.38 -12.35
CA GLU A 421 5.43 15.51 -13.23
C GLU A 421 4.96 16.27 -14.49
N LYS A 422 5.38 15.80 -15.67
CA LYS A 422 5.15 16.49 -16.95
C LYS A 422 4.55 15.59 -18.03
N ARG A 423 4.19 14.33 -17.73
CA ARG A 423 3.63 13.41 -18.72
C ARG A 423 2.21 13.81 -19.13
N TRP A 424 1.90 13.61 -20.40
CA TRP A 424 0.56 13.84 -20.97
C TRP A 424 -0.51 13.01 -20.24
N ASN A 425 -0.24 11.73 -20.00
CA ASN A 425 -1.21 10.78 -19.45
C ASN A 425 -1.44 10.90 -17.93
N PHE A 426 -0.72 11.80 -17.24
CA PHE A 426 -0.76 11.94 -15.78
C PHE A 426 -1.43 13.24 -15.35
N ALA A 427 -2.64 13.47 -15.87
CA ALA A 427 -3.41 14.67 -15.56
C ALA A 427 -3.81 14.72 -14.07
N LEU A 428 -3.46 15.82 -13.41
CA LEU A 428 -3.70 16.03 -11.99
C LEU A 428 -5.18 16.35 -11.73
N ASN A 429 -5.80 15.64 -10.80
CA ASN A 429 -7.10 16.03 -10.25
C ASN A 429 -6.87 16.76 -8.93
N ARG A 430 -7.17 18.06 -8.93
CA ARG A 430 -6.94 18.95 -7.81
C ARG A 430 -7.98 18.76 -6.71
N VAL A 431 -7.63 19.17 -5.50
CA VAL A 431 -8.56 19.33 -4.36
C VAL A 431 -8.66 20.79 -3.90
N ALA A 432 -7.74 21.64 -4.36
CA ALA A 432 -7.81 23.08 -4.19
C ALA A 432 -8.97 23.70 -5.00
N PRO A 433 -9.54 24.84 -4.56
CA PRO A 433 -9.18 25.58 -3.35
C PRO A 433 -9.83 25.07 -2.06
N ASP A 434 -10.79 24.14 -2.16
CA ASP A 434 -11.65 23.73 -1.04
C ASP A 434 -10.88 22.98 0.06
N HIS A 435 -9.81 22.29 -0.33
CA HIS A 435 -9.00 21.47 0.57
C HIS A 435 -7.50 21.79 0.43
N GLN A 436 -6.70 21.34 1.40
CA GLN A 436 -5.26 21.61 1.42
C GLN A 436 -4.54 20.82 0.31
N GLU A 437 -3.80 21.53 -0.54
CA GLU A 437 -2.99 20.95 -1.62
C GLU A 437 -1.56 21.48 -1.50
N ILE A 438 -0.57 20.59 -1.36
CA ILE A 438 0.84 20.93 -1.16
C ILE A 438 1.65 20.42 -2.34
N CYS A 439 2.16 21.34 -3.16
CA CYS A 439 3.02 21.02 -4.30
C CYS A 439 4.47 20.84 -3.83
N LEU A 440 5.07 19.68 -4.13
CA LEU A 440 6.39 19.26 -3.65
C LEU A 440 7.28 18.83 -4.83
N PRO A 441 8.63 18.98 -4.72
CA PRO A 441 9.55 18.63 -5.79
C PRO A 441 9.50 17.13 -6.15
N GLY A 442 9.74 16.79 -7.40
CA GLY A 442 9.73 15.40 -7.87
C GLY A 442 8.56 15.04 -8.77
N ALA A 443 8.72 13.90 -9.44
CA ALA A 443 7.75 13.29 -10.32
C ALA A 443 6.68 12.50 -9.54
N HIS A 444 5.71 11.93 -10.25
CA HIS A 444 4.56 11.24 -9.66
C HIS A 444 4.92 10.20 -8.59
N SER A 445 5.83 9.28 -8.89
CA SER A 445 6.28 8.23 -7.96
C SER A 445 7.39 8.69 -7.02
N ASP A 446 7.98 9.88 -7.24
CA ASP A 446 8.77 10.53 -6.19
C ASP A 446 7.84 10.95 -5.05
N ILE A 447 6.63 11.46 -5.35
CA ILE A 447 5.62 11.81 -4.32
C ILE A 447 4.99 10.58 -3.68
N GLY A 448 4.49 9.65 -4.51
CA GLY A 448 3.71 8.51 -4.03
C GLY A 448 4.50 7.27 -3.64
N GLY A 449 5.80 7.22 -3.94
CA GLY A 449 6.61 6.00 -3.85
C GLY A 449 6.41 5.07 -5.04
N GLY A 450 7.15 3.95 -5.04
CA GLY A 450 7.20 2.99 -6.15
C GLY A 450 8.58 2.87 -6.80
N TYR A 451 9.39 3.94 -6.75
CA TYR A 451 10.76 3.88 -7.26
C TYR A 451 11.67 3.10 -6.32
N ARG A 452 12.53 2.27 -6.92
CA ARG A 452 13.56 1.52 -6.20
C ARG A 452 14.57 2.48 -5.56
N PRO A 453 15.24 2.10 -4.46
CA PRO A 453 16.25 2.94 -3.83
C PRO A 453 17.36 3.40 -4.79
N LEU A 454 17.64 2.63 -5.85
CA LEU A 454 18.53 3.04 -6.94
C LEU A 454 17.97 2.54 -8.27
N MET A 455 17.91 3.42 -9.27
CA MET A 455 17.45 3.13 -10.62
C MET A 455 18.40 3.70 -11.66
N LEU A 456 18.54 3.00 -12.78
CA LEU A 456 19.25 3.49 -13.96
C LEU A 456 18.23 4.07 -14.95
N GLU A 457 18.27 5.38 -15.16
CA GLU A 457 17.49 6.04 -16.20
C GLU A 457 18.29 6.03 -17.51
N GLN A 458 17.79 5.30 -18.52
CA GLN A 458 18.30 5.35 -19.89
C GLN A 458 17.19 5.85 -20.82
N LEU A 459 17.12 7.16 -21.03
CA LEU A 459 15.94 7.82 -21.60
C LEU A 459 16.26 8.67 -22.84
N LEU A 460 15.23 8.92 -23.65
CA LEU A 460 15.25 9.94 -24.71
C LEU A 460 14.58 11.23 -24.20
N LEU A 461 15.37 12.28 -24.01
CA LEU A 461 14.88 13.53 -23.42
C LEU A 461 14.04 14.38 -24.37
N SER A 462 14.27 14.24 -25.67
CA SER A 462 13.58 15.03 -26.68
C SER A 462 12.89 14.18 -27.73
N ARG A 463 11.86 14.78 -28.31
CA ARG A 463 11.13 14.17 -29.42
C ARG A 463 12.13 13.89 -30.54
N PRO A 464 12.19 12.64 -31.05
CA PRO A 464 13.03 12.34 -32.20
C PRO A 464 12.76 13.33 -33.33
N LEU A 465 13.80 14.06 -33.71
CA LEU A 465 13.73 15.03 -34.81
C LEU A 465 14.16 14.33 -36.08
N SER A 466 13.52 14.68 -37.19
CA SER A 466 13.91 14.19 -38.50
C SER A 466 13.99 15.33 -39.52
N SER A 467 14.88 15.19 -40.48
CA SER A 467 14.99 16.07 -41.64
C SER A 467 15.16 15.22 -42.88
N THR A 468 14.27 15.42 -43.86
CA THR A 468 14.45 14.84 -45.19
C THR A 468 15.40 15.74 -45.97
N VAL A 469 16.48 15.16 -46.47
CA VAL A 469 17.55 15.87 -47.19
C VAL A 469 17.96 15.10 -48.44
N PRO A 470 18.59 15.76 -49.43
CA PRO A 470 19.19 15.05 -50.56
C PRO A 470 20.16 13.95 -50.09
N ALA A 471 20.22 12.86 -50.85
CA ALA A 471 21.14 11.77 -50.61
C ALA A 471 22.58 12.24 -50.37
N ASN A 472 23.25 11.64 -49.39
CA ASN A 472 24.65 11.90 -49.02
C ASN A 472 24.90 13.31 -48.46
N THR A 473 23.84 14.01 -48.02
CA THR A 473 24.00 15.24 -47.25
C THR A 473 24.67 14.91 -45.90
N PRO A 474 25.76 15.61 -45.50
CA PRO A 474 26.39 15.41 -44.20
C PRO A 474 25.39 15.59 -43.05
N PRO A 475 25.20 14.58 -42.17
CA PRO A 475 24.20 14.63 -41.12
C PRO A 475 24.34 15.83 -40.18
N GLU A 476 25.57 16.27 -39.93
CA GLU A 476 25.92 17.34 -38.99
C GLU A 476 25.36 18.69 -39.44
N GLN A 477 25.21 18.89 -40.75
CA GLN A 477 24.74 20.15 -41.35
C GLN A 477 23.21 20.25 -41.42
N THR A 478 22.49 19.20 -41.03
CA THR A 478 21.04 19.15 -41.14
C THR A 478 20.32 19.96 -40.05
N HIS A 479 19.09 20.36 -40.33
CA HIS A 479 18.22 21.01 -39.34
C HIS A 479 18.00 20.12 -38.11
N ALA A 480 17.76 18.81 -38.31
CA ALA A 480 17.63 17.84 -37.22
C ALA A 480 18.85 17.87 -36.29
N SER A 481 20.07 17.80 -36.83
CA SER A 481 21.31 17.90 -36.05
C SER A 481 21.39 19.19 -35.24
N ARG A 482 21.23 20.34 -35.92
CA ARG A 482 21.32 21.67 -35.28
C ARG A 482 20.33 21.82 -34.13
N GLU A 483 19.11 21.34 -34.31
CA GLU A 483 18.07 21.42 -33.30
C GLU A 483 18.32 20.46 -32.14
N THR A 484 18.81 19.23 -32.39
CA THR A 484 19.18 18.29 -31.32
C THR A 484 20.33 18.86 -30.47
N TRP A 485 21.35 19.47 -31.08
CA TRP A 485 22.43 20.14 -30.35
C TRP A 485 21.94 21.36 -29.56
N ARG A 486 20.99 22.14 -30.10
CA ARG A 486 20.34 23.23 -29.36
C ARG A 486 19.66 22.71 -28.09
N GLN A 487 18.90 21.62 -28.20
CA GLN A 487 18.25 20.99 -27.06
C GLN A 487 19.25 20.41 -26.06
N TYR A 488 20.35 19.80 -26.52
CA TYR A 488 21.43 19.34 -25.65
C TYR A 488 21.97 20.48 -24.77
N HIS A 489 22.27 21.64 -25.36
CA HIS A 489 22.75 22.79 -24.58
C HIS A 489 21.70 23.35 -23.62
N GLN A 490 20.41 23.31 -23.97
CA GLN A 490 19.34 23.69 -23.06
C GLN A 490 19.26 22.75 -21.85
N TRP A 491 19.30 21.44 -22.08
CA TRP A 491 19.30 20.45 -21.00
C TRP A 491 20.56 20.53 -20.14
N LYS A 492 21.72 20.79 -20.75
CA LYS A 492 22.97 21.03 -20.03
C LYS A 492 22.89 22.25 -19.12
N ALA A 493 22.24 23.33 -19.56
CA ALA A 493 22.04 24.53 -18.76
C ALA A 493 21.11 24.33 -17.55
N LEU A 494 20.28 23.27 -17.54
CA LEU A 494 19.41 22.91 -16.41
C LEU A 494 20.18 22.22 -15.26
N GLY A 495 21.50 22.05 -15.37
CA GLY A 495 22.33 21.55 -14.27
C GLY A 495 22.28 20.04 -14.05
N LEU A 496 21.99 19.26 -15.09
CA LEU A 496 22.19 17.81 -15.05
C LEU A 496 23.70 17.49 -14.92
N PRO A 497 24.09 16.41 -14.23
CA PRO A 497 25.49 15.99 -14.17
C PRO A 497 26.07 15.84 -15.58
N ASP A 498 27.27 16.36 -15.82
CA ASP A 498 27.90 16.32 -17.16
C ASP A 498 28.04 14.89 -17.69
N GLU A 499 28.23 13.91 -16.80
CA GLU A 499 28.36 12.49 -17.13
C GLU A 499 27.02 11.83 -17.50
N ALA A 500 25.90 12.42 -17.07
CA ALA A 500 24.55 11.89 -17.28
C ALA A 500 24.07 12.13 -18.72
N LEU A 501 24.23 13.37 -19.21
CA LEU A 501 23.77 13.78 -20.52
C LEU A 501 24.73 13.26 -21.60
N LYS A 502 24.26 12.33 -22.44
CA LYS A 502 25.10 11.76 -23.50
C LYS A 502 25.11 12.67 -24.72
N GLU A 503 26.18 12.60 -25.50
CA GLU A 503 26.27 13.34 -26.75
C GLU A 503 25.09 12.99 -27.67
N PRO A 504 24.53 13.99 -28.39
CA PRO A 504 23.49 13.77 -29.38
C PRO A 504 23.85 12.68 -30.38
N LYS A 505 22.91 11.77 -30.62
CA LYS A 505 23.06 10.77 -31.68
C LYS A 505 22.36 11.26 -32.93
N VAL A 506 23.14 11.46 -34.00
CA VAL A 506 22.65 11.88 -35.32
C VAL A 506 23.09 10.87 -36.36
N TRP A 507 22.15 10.35 -37.15
CA TRP A 507 22.48 9.41 -38.23
C TRP A 507 21.53 9.53 -39.43
N PRO A 508 22.01 9.28 -40.66
CA PRO A 508 21.18 9.21 -41.86
C PRO A 508 20.56 7.82 -42.04
N SER A 509 19.38 7.78 -42.64
CA SER A 509 18.71 6.56 -43.12
C SER A 509 18.18 6.81 -44.52
N ARG A 510 18.57 5.98 -45.49
CA ARG A 510 18.17 6.15 -46.89
C ARG A 510 16.68 5.83 -47.05
N LYS A 511 15.91 6.75 -47.67
CA LYS A 511 14.52 6.43 -48.03
C LYS A 511 14.50 5.40 -49.16
N PRO A 512 13.57 4.42 -49.11
CA PRO A 512 13.29 3.59 -50.26
C PRO A 512 12.79 4.47 -51.42
N VAL A 513 13.35 4.24 -52.61
CA VAL A 513 12.99 4.99 -53.83
C VAL A 513 11.68 4.41 -54.37
N PHE A 514 10.61 5.20 -54.34
CA PHE A 514 9.34 4.84 -54.96
C PHE A 514 9.21 5.46 -56.36
N TYR A 515 8.78 4.66 -57.34
CA TYR A 515 8.46 5.12 -58.68
C TYR A 515 7.02 5.63 -58.71
N GLU A 516 6.81 6.93 -58.49
CA GLU A 516 5.51 7.56 -58.74
C GLU A 516 5.46 8.15 -60.15
N ARG A 517 4.52 7.67 -60.98
CA ARG A 517 4.15 8.25 -62.29
C ARG A 517 5.32 8.49 -63.25
N GLY A 518 6.31 7.59 -63.30
CA GLY A 518 7.38 7.63 -64.31
C GLY A 518 8.47 8.69 -64.10
N PHE A 519 8.41 9.50 -63.03
CA PHE A 519 9.48 10.43 -62.67
C PHE A 519 10.38 9.82 -61.60
N LYS A 520 11.69 9.77 -61.87
CA LYS A 520 12.70 9.33 -60.91
C LYS A 520 12.96 10.48 -59.93
N ARG A 521 12.38 10.42 -58.72
CA ARG A 521 12.76 11.36 -57.66
C ARG A 521 14.25 11.19 -57.34
N PRO A 522 15.00 12.28 -57.11
CA PRO A 522 16.36 12.17 -56.62
C PRO A 522 16.36 11.41 -55.28
N PRO A 523 17.38 10.58 -55.01
CA PRO A 523 17.45 9.83 -53.76
C PRO A 523 17.51 10.81 -52.58
N GLU A 524 16.77 10.49 -51.52
CA GLU A 524 16.69 11.27 -50.29
C GLU A 524 17.15 10.42 -49.10
N ASP A 525 17.76 11.08 -48.12
CA ASP A 525 18.02 10.52 -46.80
C ASP A 525 17.11 11.20 -45.76
N VAL A 526 16.71 10.45 -44.74
CA VAL A 526 16.15 11.00 -43.51
C VAL A 526 17.25 10.99 -42.46
N VAL A 527 17.64 12.17 -41.99
CA VAL A 527 18.55 12.31 -40.85
C VAL A 527 17.73 12.39 -39.58
N TYR A 528 18.01 11.50 -38.63
CA TYR A 528 17.40 11.47 -37.31
C TYR A 528 18.34 12.08 -36.27
N GLY A 529 17.79 12.83 -35.33
CA GLY A 529 18.50 13.37 -34.18
C GLY A 529 17.83 12.96 -32.88
N LEU A 530 18.60 12.35 -31.98
CA LEU A 530 18.17 11.91 -30.66
C LEU A 530 19.05 12.50 -29.56
N LEU A 531 18.43 12.80 -28.42
CA LEU A 531 19.11 13.25 -27.21
C LEU A 531 18.94 12.21 -26.08
N PRO A 532 19.92 11.31 -25.90
CA PRO A 532 19.89 10.32 -24.84
C PRO A 532 20.47 10.85 -23.53
N ILE A 533 19.95 10.32 -22.41
CA ILE A 533 20.53 10.45 -21.08
C ILE A 533 20.78 9.05 -20.51
N LYS A 534 21.85 8.89 -19.72
CA LYS A 534 22.08 7.71 -18.87
C LYS A 534 22.55 8.16 -17.50
N ARG A 535 21.75 7.97 -16.46
CA ARG A 535 22.11 8.35 -15.08
C ARG A 535 21.53 7.42 -14.04
N GLN A 536 22.14 7.41 -12.86
CA GLN A 536 21.58 6.77 -11.69
C GLN A 536 20.75 7.77 -10.89
N VAL A 537 19.56 7.36 -10.45
CA VAL A 537 18.63 8.16 -9.65
C VAL A 537 18.17 7.33 -8.45
N ARG A 538 17.93 8.03 -7.34
CA ARG A 538 17.66 7.48 -6.02
C ARG A 538 16.20 7.67 -5.62
N GLY A 539 15.57 6.63 -5.06
CA GLY A 539 14.13 6.60 -4.75
C GLY A 539 13.74 7.19 -3.38
N GLU A 540 14.71 7.54 -2.54
CA GLU A 540 14.50 7.91 -1.13
C GLU A 540 13.80 9.25 -0.93
N LEU A 541 13.66 10.07 -1.99
CA LEU A 541 12.86 11.30 -1.92
C LEU A 541 11.40 11.03 -1.52
N SER A 542 10.85 9.88 -1.93
CA SER A 542 9.53 9.44 -1.52
C SER A 542 9.37 9.26 -0.01
N LEU A 543 10.45 8.89 0.70
CA LEU A 543 10.46 8.72 2.15
C LEU A 543 10.39 10.07 2.90
N VAL A 544 10.76 11.17 2.25
CA VAL A 544 10.51 12.53 2.77
C VAL A 544 9.01 12.80 2.77
N TYR A 545 8.32 12.47 1.69
CA TYR A 545 6.88 12.71 1.56
C TYR A 545 6.02 11.75 2.37
N LEU A 546 6.52 10.54 2.62
CA LEU A 546 5.98 9.65 3.63
C LEU A 546 5.94 10.32 5.00
N ARG A 547 7.07 10.92 5.43
CA ARG A 547 7.16 11.65 6.70
C ARG A 547 6.20 12.83 6.72
N VAL A 548 6.16 13.64 5.65
CA VAL A 548 5.23 14.78 5.53
C VAL A 548 3.78 14.34 5.70
N MET A 549 3.32 13.35 4.93
CA MET A 549 1.94 12.88 5.04
C MET A 549 1.66 12.28 6.42
N ARG A 550 2.57 11.44 6.95
CA ARG A 550 2.42 10.82 8.28
C ARG A 550 2.27 11.86 9.37
N GLU A 551 3.09 12.90 9.34
CA GLU A 551 3.09 13.95 10.37
C GLU A 551 1.82 14.79 10.30
N LEU A 552 1.43 15.23 9.11
CA LEU A 552 0.19 15.98 8.92
C LEU A 552 -1.05 15.15 9.26
N ALA A 553 -1.04 13.85 8.99
CA ALA A 553 -2.09 12.92 9.39
C ALA A 553 -2.13 12.74 10.92
N ALA A 554 -0.97 12.54 11.57
CA ALA A 554 -0.89 12.39 13.03
C ALA A 554 -1.39 13.65 13.76
N GLN A 555 -1.11 14.85 13.24
CA GLN A 555 -1.66 16.12 13.75
C GLN A 555 -3.20 16.19 13.68
N ASN A 556 -3.82 15.37 12.83
CA ASN A 556 -5.27 15.23 12.68
C ASN A 556 -5.79 13.94 13.31
N ASN A 557 -5.09 13.40 14.33
CA ASN A 557 -5.46 12.22 15.11
C ASN A 557 -5.50 10.89 14.34
N VAL A 558 -4.81 10.80 13.20
CA VAL A 558 -4.62 9.50 12.53
C VAL A 558 -3.60 8.67 13.33
N PRO A 559 -3.90 7.40 13.67
CA PRO A 559 -3.09 6.56 14.57
C PRO A 559 -1.87 5.94 13.87
N LEU A 560 -1.01 6.77 13.28
CA LEU A 560 0.22 6.35 12.62
C LEU A 560 1.38 6.31 13.62
N ARG A 561 2.08 5.18 13.70
CA ARG A 561 3.29 5.04 14.51
C ARG A 561 4.39 6.00 14.03
N PRO A 562 5.26 6.49 14.93
CA PRO A 562 6.40 7.30 14.54
C PRO A 562 7.39 6.46 13.73
N ILE A 563 8.00 7.08 12.72
CA ILE A 563 9.08 6.46 11.94
C ILE A 563 10.34 6.48 12.81
N GLN A 564 11.00 5.33 12.94
CA GLN A 564 12.25 5.24 13.70
C GLN A 564 13.41 5.35 12.72
N ASP A 565 14.27 6.37 12.85
CA ASP A 565 15.36 6.60 11.89
C ASP A 565 16.46 5.51 11.90
N ARG A 566 16.41 4.59 12.88
CA ARG A 566 17.24 3.38 12.91
C ARG A 566 16.76 2.27 11.98
N ASP A 567 15.54 2.36 11.46
CA ASP A 567 15.00 1.39 10.51
C ASP A 567 15.63 1.63 9.13
N PRO A 568 16.50 0.73 8.63
CA PRO A 568 17.19 0.93 7.36
C PRO A 568 16.25 1.11 6.17
N ALA A 569 15.05 0.50 6.22
CA ALA A 569 14.07 0.58 5.13
C ALA A 569 13.37 1.94 5.02
N LEU A 570 13.44 2.75 6.08
CA LEU A 570 12.79 4.07 6.17
C LEU A 570 13.78 5.21 6.45
N ALA A 571 15.05 4.92 6.70
CA ALA A 571 16.09 5.90 6.99
C ALA A 571 16.35 6.83 5.80
N LEU A 572 16.55 8.12 6.08
CA LEU A 572 16.94 9.10 5.07
C LEU A 572 18.47 9.21 4.97
N PRO A 573 19.03 9.25 3.75
CA PRO A 573 20.43 9.63 3.55
C PRO A 573 20.74 10.97 4.20
N THR A 574 21.93 11.14 4.77
CA THR A 574 22.34 12.40 5.43
C THR A 574 22.17 13.62 4.54
N GLU A 575 22.45 13.48 3.24
CA GLU A 575 22.29 14.56 2.25
C GLU A 575 20.84 15.02 2.05
N LEU A 576 19.84 14.18 2.39
CA LEU A 576 18.42 14.51 2.30
C LEU A 576 17.81 15.04 3.60
N GLN A 577 18.47 14.92 4.76
CA GLN A 577 17.87 15.27 6.05
C GLN A 577 17.50 16.76 6.14
N ASN A 578 18.42 17.65 5.78
CA ASN A 578 18.17 19.10 5.77
C ASN A 578 17.04 19.49 4.80
N ILE A 579 17.00 18.85 3.63
CA ILE A 579 15.94 19.06 2.63
C ILE A 579 14.60 18.57 3.19
N ALA A 580 14.59 17.43 3.88
CA ALA A 580 13.39 16.88 4.50
C ALA A 580 12.83 17.82 5.58
N ASP A 581 13.69 18.40 6.41
CA ASP A 581 13.29 19.38 7.43
C ASP A 581 12.68 20.63 6.80
N LYS A 582 13.32 21.16 5.74
CA LYS A 582 12.80 22.31 4.98
C LYS A 582 11.43 22.02 4.34
N LEU A 583 11.26 20.85 3.74
CA LEU A 583 10.01 20.44 3.10
C LEU A 583 8.90 20.13 4.12
N MET A 584 9.25 19.57 5.28
CA MET A 584 8.33 19.39 6.40
C MET A 584 7.84 20.74 6.92
N ALA A 585 8.74 21.69 7.17
CA ALA A 585 8.39 23.03 7.62
C ALA A 585 7.48 23.76 6.61
N TYR A 586 7.77 23.65 5.31
CA TYR A 586 6.91 24.16 4.26
C TYR A 586 5.51 23.51 4.28
N ALA A 587 5.45 22.19 4.42
CA ALA A 587 4.18 21.47 4.44
C ALA A 587 3.29 21.80 5.66
N GLN A 588 3.92 22.21 6.77
CA GLN A 588 3.25 22.71 7.99
C GLN A 588 2.84 24.19 7.91
N GLY A 589 2.97 24.84 6.74
CA GLY A 589 2.57 26.23 6.51
C GLY A 589 3.72 27.24 6.56
N GLY A 590 4.96 26.78 6.68
CA GLY A 590 6.16 27.61 6.54
C GLY A 590 6.36 28.10 5.10
N ARG A 591 7.37 28.96 4.91
CA ARG A 591 7.79 29.39 3.56
C ARG A 591 8.52 28.24 2.87
N TYR A 592 8.41 28.19 1.54
CA TYR A 592 9.23 27.29 0.73
C TYR A 592 10.71 27.65 0.90
N GLY A 593 11.48 26.75 1.49
CA GLY A 593 12.84 27.02 1.99
C GLY A 593 13.97 26.30 1.26
N LEU A 594 13.70 25.63 0.13
CA LEU A 594 14.76 25.00 -0.66
C LEU A 594 15.60 26.08 -1.36
N GLU A 595 16.92 25.94 -1.22
CA GLU A 595 17.91 26.80 -1.87
C GLU A 595 18.32 26.22 -3.23
N GLU A 596 19.05 27.00 -4.04
CA GLU A 596 19.51 26.54 -5.36
C GLU A 596 20.34 25.25 -5.26
N GLU A 597 21.15 25.11 -4.20
CA GLU A 597 21.95 23.92 -3.94
C GLU A 597 21.08 22.70 -3.63
N ASP A 598 20.02 22.87 -2.83
CA ASP A 598 19.06 21.81 -2.53
C ASP A 598 18.34 21.34 -3.81
N GLU A 599 17.87 22.29 -4.61
CA GLU A 599 17.20 22.01 -5.90
C GLU A 599 18.13 21.28 -6.87
N ARG A 600 19.41 21.69 -6.93
CA ARG A 600 20.41 21.05 -7.78
C ARG A 600 20.74 19.62 -7.30
N LEU A 601 20.79 19.39 -5.98
CA LEU A 601 20.95 18.05 -5.41
C LEU A 601 19.74 17.16 -5.75
N LEU A 602 18.53 17.65 -5.51
CA LEU A 602 17.30 16.91 -5.82
C LEU A 602 17.24 16.57 -7.30
N TRP A 603 17.46 17.56 -8.18
CA TRP A 603 17.40 17.36 -9.63
C TRP A 603 18.45 16.38 -10.14
N SER A 604 19.66 16.43 -9.60
CA SER A 604 20.77 15.59 -10.06
C SER A 604 20.67 14.13 -9.59
N ARG A 605 20.12 13.89 -8.40
CA ARG A 605 20.17 12.56 -7.75
C ARG A 605 18.83 11.91 -7.43
N TYR A 606 17.76 12.68 -7.23
CA TYR A 606 16.55 12.17 -6.58
C TYR A 606 15.25 12.37 -7.37
N ILE A 607 15.16 13.40 -8.20
CA ILE A 607 13.98 13.66 -9.03
C ILE A 607 14.10 12.83 -10.30
N HIS A 608 13.16 11.91 -10.50
CA HIS A 608 13.11 11.06 -11.68
C HIS A 608 12.55 11.82 -12.89
N LEU A 609 13.08 11.51 -14.08
CA LEU A 609 12.60 12.05 -15.34
C LEU A 609 11.45 11.19 -15.88
N SER A 610 10.28 11.33 -15.25
CA SER A 610 9.10 10.56 -15.64
C SER A 610 8.62 10.87 -17.05
N ALA A 611 8.81 12.11 -17.54
CA ALA A 611 8.42 12.54 -18.87
C ALA A 611 9.58 12.41 -19.88
N HIS A 612 9.44 11.49 -20.84
CA HIS A 612 10.45 11.19 -21.85
C HIS A 612 9.84 10.66 -23.15
N TRP A 613 10.66 10.60 -24.20
CA TRP A 613 10.28 10.13 -25.53
C TRP A 613 10.73 8.69 -25.82
N THR A 614 11.31 7.99 -24.85
CA THR A 614 11.59 6.56 -24.96
C THR A 614 10.29 5.80 -25.20
N PRO A 615 10.18 5.00 -26.28
CA PRO A 615 9.04 4.15 -26.51
C PRO A 615 9.05 2.94 -25.57
N SER A 616 7.87 2.56 -25.08
CA SER A 616 7.63 1.32 -24.32
C SER A 616 6.65 0.48 -25.12
N SER A 617 7.04 -0.73 -25.54
CA SER A 617 6.23 -1.63 -26.38
C SER A 617 5.66 -0.95 -27.65
N GLY A 618 6.45 -0.08 -28.27
CA GLY A 618 6.06 0.67 -29.47
C GLY A 618 5.17 1.90 -29.23
N LEU A 619 4.83 2.22 -27.98
CA LEU A 619 3.99 3.35 -27.58
C LEU A 619 4.78 4.41 -26.81
N LEU A 620 4.36 5.68 -26.94
CA LEU A 620 4.95 6.81 -26.21
C LEU A 620 4.13 7.13 -24.95
N ILE A 621 4.14 6.21 -23.99
CA ILE A 621 3.32 6.28 -22.77
C ILE A 621 3.79 7.39 -21.82
N SER A 622 5.10 7.65 -21.79
CA SER A 622 5.72 8.68 -20.95
C SER A 622 5.91 10.03 -21.65
N LYS A 623 5.27 10.26 -22.80
CA LYS A 623 5.48 11.50 -23.57
C LYS A 623 5.17 12.75 -22.72
N PRO A 624 6.00 13.80 -22.79
CA PRO A 624 5.70 15.07 -22.15
C PRO A 624 4.41 15.71 -22.69
N ALA A 625 3.68 16.40 -21.82
CA ALA A 625 2.63 17.32 -22.21
C ALA A 625 3.23 18.51 -22.98
N PRO A 626 2.52 19.07 -23.97
CA PRO A 626 3.09 20.06 -24.89
C PRO A 626 3.49 21.39 -24.22
N ASN A 627 2.85 21.78 -23.11
CA ASN A 627 3.13 23.02 -22.40
C ASN A 627 3.33 22.78 -20.89
N VAL A 628 2.23 22.51 -20.20
CA VAL A 628 2.16 22.27 -18.76
C VAL A 628 1.34 21.01 -18.50
N ARG A 629 1.56 20.39 -17.34
CA ARG A 629 0.76 19.25 -16.88
C ARG A 629 -0.72 19.61 -16.92
N LEU A 630 -1.55 18.71 -17.44
CA LEU A 630 -2.99 18.89 -17.44
C LEU A 630 -3.53 18.83 -16.00
N THR A 631 -4.44 19.74 -15.67
CA THR A 631 -5.04 19.82 -14.32
C THR A 631 -6.55 19.97 -14.42
N TYR A 632 -7.27 19.22 -13.59
CA TYR A 632 -8.72 19.28 -13.45
C TYR A 632 -9.10 19.73 -12.05
N ASN A 633 -9.98 20.74 -11.96
CA ASN A 633 -10.41 21.31 -10.69
C ASN A 633 -11.36 20.37 -9.94
N ASN A 634 -11.39 20.48 -8.62
CA ASN A 634 -12.42 19.86 -7.78
C ASN A 634 -13.78 20.48 -8.13
N LYS A 635 -14.63 19.77 -8.85
CA LYS A 635 -15.96 20.27 -9.27
C LYS A 635 -17.02 19.20 -9.06
N PRO A 636 -18.24 19.58 -8.63
CA PRO A 636 -19.37 18.67 -8.54
C PRO A 636 -19.59 17.92 -9.85
N GLN A 637 -19.99 16.65 -9.74
CA GLN A 637 -20.31 15.80 -10.87
C GLN A 637 -21.79 15.46 -10.86
N GLN A 638 -22.43 15.53 -12.03
CA GLN A 638 -23.85 15.29 -12.18
C GLN A 638 -24.22 13.86 -11.71
N GLY A 639 -25.21 13.75 -10.82
CA GLY A 639 -25.70 12.47 -10.30
C GLY A 639 -25.10 12.02 -8.97
N TYR A 640 -24.29 12.86 -8.32
CA TYR A 640 -23.75 12.61 -6.97
C TYR A 640 -24.21 13.68 -5.97
N PRO A 641 -24.20 13.39 -4.65
CA PRO A 641 -24.50 14.38 -3.62
C PRO A 641 -23.53 15.58 -3.73
N GLU A 642 -24.06 16.79 -3.55
CA GLU A 642 -23.31 18.05 -3.58
C GLU A 642 -22.78 18.46 -2.21
#